data_AF-A0A837AY07-F1
#
_entry.id   AF-A0A837AY07-F1
#
_cell.length_a   1.000
_cell.length_b   1.000
_cell.length_c   1.000
_cell.angle_alpha   90.00
_cell.angle_beta   90.00
_cell.angle_gamma   90.00
#
_symmetry.space_group_name_H-M   'P 1'
#
loop_
_entity.id
_entity.type
_entity.pdbx_description
1 polymer ?
#
loop_
_entity_poly.entity_id
_entity_poly.type
_entity_poly.pdbx_seq_one_letter_code
_entity_poly.pdbx_strand_id
1 'polypeptide(L)'
;RLTHDMTQSREVLAMMDAHTTTFGRKKGCAISRCNAFLLGAFFLISLVVTGLLVYHFAPCLEEKHVQPCTDSAGDSLLSTGRSFSMMPTKKKIDVRLPKAIVPDMYELWLIPFIWEGNFTFHGEVKILINVTQDTNNVTLHAVDMNIDEDFTTVREYSIKSNKTKLIGIAEQRNDTERQFHVIRTSNTLKKGKQYVVHLKFIGHLNDYLQGFYRSSYTVGNQTRWIATTQFQPTDARRAFPCFDEPALKAKFQINIARPKNMTSISNMPRKGEPISVSGLDSYVWDCYDRSVPMSTYLVAFIVSDFDAKTSEDGNFRVWARHDAINQSQYSLNIGPKILKFYEDYFKIKFPLPKMDMVALPDFSAGAMENWGLITYRETAMLYQEGISTSGSKQRVAVVVSHEHAHQWFGNLVTPSWWTDLWLNEGFASYMEYIGMDAVEPTWKALEQFVVHDLQNVFGLDALESSHPISIEVGHPDEISEIFDKISYGKGASIIRMMDHFLTTEVFKKGLSNYLNGKAYQSAEQNDLWSALTKQAYKDKVLDSSVSVKEIMDTWTLQTGFPLITVTRNYDNGSITLTQERFLLRNSGTTVTSEAEPLWWVPITYTSEKQLNFNNTQPTKWMKAERSIILNDLNVSPSEWILFNIQETGYYRVTYDRENWQMIIKQLNKENFKDISTINRAQLIDDALNLARAGKLDYTIAFDVTSYLAHEIEYLPWNAAFNAMDYLNDMLIKTQGYDKFRLYILKLLDNVYKQVGFIDKVGDPQLTVFTRIDVLNWACNFNHEDCIMNAVQQFKNWRNTPNPNINNPISPNLRRVVYCTAIRVGGQSEWEFAWQRYLATNVGSEKDLLLQALACTREIWLLNRYLDWAVTENSGIRKQDATRVFGSVANNIVGQPLTFDYFRNKWTHLREYFGTSLSTVNTIVKSATRGISTRYEMKDLVEFAKEHLDELGTATRTIQQAVERAESNIRWLDNYHATIRDWLQRNTA
;
A
#
# COMPACT_ATOMS: atom_id res chain seq x y z
N ARG A 1 20.38 38.72 -64.15
CA ARG A 1 20.56 40.18 -63.95
C ARG A 1 21.24 40.31 -62.60
N LEU A 2 22.56 40.52 -62.57
CA LEU A 2 23.24 41.83 -62.70
C LEU A 2 23.10 42.63 -61.38
N THR A 3 24.13 42.60 -60.50
CA THR A 3 25.17 43.66 -60.26
C THR A 3 24.68 44.80 -59.36
N HIS A 4 25.46 45.51 -58.52
CA HIS A 4 26.90 45.58 -58.16
C HIS A 4 27.02 46.19 -56.72
N ASP A 5 28.11 46.15 -55.94
CA ASP A 5 29.23 45.20 -55.74
C ASP A 5 30.09 45.61 -54.50
N MET A 6 31.25 44.97 -54.26
CA MET A 6 32.54 45.42 -53.64
C MET A 6 32.68 46.67 -52.72
N THR A 7 33.66 46.86 -51.81
CA THR A 7 34.77 46.10 -51.13
C THR A 7 35.39 47.04 -50.05
N GLN A 8 36.28 46.67 -49.10
CA GLN A 8 36.90 45.39 -48.71
C GLN A 8 36.76 45.20 -47.17
N SER A 9 37.73 45.01 -46.24
CA SER A 9 39.20 44.78 -46.16
C SER A 9 39.51 44.21 -44.74
N ARG A 10 40.53 43.39 -44.45
CA ARG A 10 41.53 42.65 -45.26
C ARG A 10 42.11 41.51 -44.40
N GLU A 11 42.24 40.29 -44.95
CA GLU A 11 43.23 39.20 -44.66
C GLU A 11 43.55 38.77 -43.18
N VAL A 12 43.79 37.49 -42.81
CA VAL A 12 44.00 36.25 -43.60
C VAL A 12 43.68 34.96 -42.79
N LEU A 13 43.70 33.82 -43.51
CA LEU A 13 43.63 32.39 -43.14
C LEU A 13 44.37 31.92 -41.84
N ALA A 14 44.14 30.73 -41.25
CA ALA A 14 43.37 29.54 -41.64
C ALA A 14 42.94 28.64 -40.44
N MET A 15 42.24 27.53 -40.73
CA MET A 15 41.78 26.48 -39.81
C MET A 15 42.87 25.46 -39.39
N MET A 16 42.58 24.75 -38.28
CA MET A 16 43.16 23.45 -37.84
C MET A 16 44.64 23.49 -37.40
N ASP A 17 45.11 22.66 -36.45
CA ASP A 17 44.57 21.36 -36.00
C ASP A 17 44.61 21.16 -34.46
N ALA A 18 44.13 20.01 -33.98
CA ALA A 18 44.14 19.65 -32.55
C ALA A 18 45.46 18.97 -32.11
N HIS A 19 45.89 19.14 -30.85
CA HIS A 19 46.36 18.07 -29.94
C HIS A 19 46.91 18.56 -28.56
N THR A 20 46.91 17.64 -27.60
CA THR A 20 47.77 17.54 -26.38
C THR A 20 47.91 18.74 -25.43
N THR A 21 47.28 18.61 -24.26
CA THR A 21 47.61 19.40 -23.06
C THR A 21 48.92 18.91 -22.43
N THR A 22 49.92 19.79 -22.28
CA THR A 22 51.17 19.50 -21.55
C THR A 22 51.35 20.42 -20.35
N PHE A 23 51.74 19.87 -19.19
CA PHE A 23 52.02 20.65 -17.98
C PHE A 23 53.37 21.39 -18.08
N GLY A 24 53.39 22.71 -17.87
CA GLY A 24 54.69 23.42 -17.83
C GLY A 24 54.72 24.94 -17.68
N ARG A 25 54.38 25.49 -16.50
CA ARG A 25 55.18 26.52 -15.78
C ARG A 25 54.46 27.07 -14.54
N LYS A 26 55.16 27.10 -13.39
CA LYS A 26 54.72 27.85 -12.20
C LYS A 26 54.86 29.36 -12.48
N LYS A 27 53.77 30.12 -12.42
CA LYS A 27 53.83 31.58 -12.22
C LYS A 27 53.84 31.85 -10.72
N GLY A 28 54.96 32.35 -10.20
CA GLY A 28 55.04 32.80 -8.79
C GLY A 28 54.37 34.16 -8.62
N CYS A 29 53.60 34.34 -7.54
CA CYS A 29 53.04 35.64 -7.17
C CYS A 29 54.00 36.38 -6.23
N ALA A 30 54.46 37.56 -6.63
CA ALA A 30 55.37 38.38 -5.84
C ALA A 30 54.58 39.45 -5.04
N ILE A 31 54.25 39.13 -3.80
CA ILE A 31 53.61 40.08 -2.87
C ILE A 31 54.69 41.01 -2.29
N SER A 32 54.47 42.33 -2.34
CA SER A 32 55.40 43.30 -1.75
C SER A 32 55.49 43.12 -0.23
N ARG A 33 56.64 43.46 0.39
CA ARG A 33 56.79 43.38 1.86
C ARG A 33 55.72 44.19 2.61
N CYS A 34 55.26 45.31 2.04
CA CYS A 34 54.19 46.12 2.62
C CYS A 34 52.84 45.39 2.54
N ASN A 35 52.48 44.81 1.38
CA ASN A 35 51.23 44.07 1.22
C ASN A 35 51.22 42.77 2.06
N ALA A 36 52.37 42.10 2.21
CA ALA A 36 52.50 40.95 3.09
C ALA A 36 52.30 41.32 4.58
N PHE A 37 52.83 42.48 5.01
CA PHE A 37 52.60 43.01 6.35
C PHE A 37 51.13 43.41 6.56
N LEU A 38 50.50 44.06 5.59
CA LEU A 38 49.08 44.42 5.65
C LEU A 38 48.17 43.18 5.72
N LEU A 39 48.44 42.14 4.93
CA LEU A 39 47.71 40.87 4.99
C LEU A 39 47.89 40.18 6.35
N GLY A 40 49.11 40.15 6.89
CA GLY A 40 49.38 39.61 8.24
C GLY A 40 48.67 40.40 9.35
N ALA A 41 48.68 41.73 9.28
CA ALA A 41 47.97 42.59 10.21
C ALA A 41 46.45 42.40 10.12
N PHE A 42 45.88 42.32 8.91
CA PHE A 42 44.45 42.09 8.72
C PHE A 42 44.01 40.71 9.22
N PHE A 43 44.84 39.68 9.04
CA PHE A 43 44.61 38.34 9.60
C PHE A 43 44.66 38.33 11.15
N LEU A 44 45.62 39.03 11.76
CA LEU A 44 45.69 39.17 13.21
C LEU A 44 44.49 39.95 13.78
N ILE A 45 44.09 41.05 13.14
CA ILE A 45 42.89 41.81 13.52
C ILE A 45 41.63 40.93 13.38
N SER A 46 41.51 40.15 12.31
CA SER A 46 40.42 39.19 12.13
C SER A 46 40.35 38.18 13.28
N LEU A 47 41.49 37.56 13.65
CA LEU A 47 41.54 36.61 14.78
C LEU A 47 41.13 37.26 16.11
N VAL A 48 41.56 38.50 16.38
CA VAL A 48 41.17 39.23 17.60
C VAL A 48 39.68 39.57 17.59
N VAL A 49 39.12 40.02 16.46
CA VAL A 49 37.70 40.31 16.31
C VAL A 49 36.85 39.05 16.45
N THR A 50 37.23 37.93 15.82
CA THR A 50 36.56 36.64 16.00
C THR A 50 36.65 36.15 17.44
N GLY A 51 37.81 36.29 18.10
CA GLY A 51 37.98 35.94 19.51
C GLY A 51 37.09 36.77 20.45
N LEU A 52 36.97 38.08 20.20
CA LEU A 52 36.08 38.97 20.96
C LEU A 52 34.59 38.70 20.68
N LEU A 53 34.23 38.37 19.45
CA LEU A 53 32.86 37.95 19.11
C LEU A 53 32.49 36.63 19.78
N VAL A 54 33.38 35.64 19.79
CA VAL A 54 33.18 34.39 20.55
C VAL A 54 33.08 34.69 22.04
N TYR A 55 33.95 35.55 22.60
CA TYR A 55 33.90 35.91 24.03
C TYR A 55 32.60 36.62 24.45
N HIS A 56 32.03 37.49 23.60
CA HIS A 56 30.80 38.22 23.91
C HIS A 56 29.49 37.53 23.51
N PHE A 57 29.50 36.60 22.55
CA PHE A 57 28.30 35.95 22.03
C PHE A 57 28.25 34.43 22.24
N ALA A 58 29.28 33.79 22.77
CA ALA A 58 29.14 32.43 23.29
C ALA A 58 28.34 32.47 24.61
N PRO A 59 27.21 31.74 24.72
CA PRO A 59 26.49 31.65 25.97
C PRO A 59 27.30 30.85 26.99
N CYS A 60 27.53 31.41 28.18
CA CYS A 60 28.17 30.69 29.28
C CYS A 60 27.29 29.51 29.72
N LEU A 61 27.71 28.29 29.41
CA LEU A 61 27.29 27.10 30.15
C LEU A 61 27.95 27.17 31.54
N GLU A 62 27.15 27.35 32.60
CA GLU A 62 27.65 27.22 33.97
C GLU A 62 28.20 25.81 34.21
N GLU A 63 29.33 25.72 34.91
CA GLU A 63 30.00 24.45 35.22
C GLU A 63 29.19 23.59 36.20
N LYS A 64 28.26 22.79 35.68
CA LYS A 64 27.87 21.56 36.38
C LYS A 64 29.03 20.57 36.27
N HIS A 65 29.59 20.19 37.42
CA HIS A 65 30.69 19.24 37.56
C HIS A 65 30.60 18.08 36.56
N VAL A 66 31.65 17.92 35.75
CA VAL A 66 31.83 16.73 34.90
C VAL A 66 32.13 15.53 35.80
N GLN A 67 31.08 14.82 36.19
CA GLN A 67 31.20 13.48 36.74
C GLN A 67 31.68 12.55 35.61
N PRO A 68 32.64 11.63 35.85
CA PRO A 68 33.09 10.71 34.81
C PRO A 68 31.92 9.91 34.24
N CYS A 69 31.86 9.77 32.92
CA CYS A 69 30.82 9.02 32.24
C CYS A 69 30.93 7.53 32.56
N THR A 70 30.21 7.09 33.59
CA THR A 70 29.74 5.71 33.70
C THR A 70 28.51 5.53 32.80
N ASP A 71 28.26 4.32 32.33
CA ASP A 71 27.34 4.05 31.20
C ASP A 71 25.83 4.30 31.49
N SER A 72 25.49 4.69 32.73
CA SER A 72 24.11 4.90 33.20
C SER A 72 23.36 6.03 32.48
N ALA A 73 24.07 7.02 31.92
CA ALA A 73 23.44 8.10 31.15
C ALA A 73 22.79 7.59 29.85
N GLY A 74 23.36 6.55 29.22
CA GLY A 74 22.86 5.97 27.96
C GLY A 74 21.51 5.26 28.10
N ASP A 75 21.19 4.80 29.31
CA ASP A 75 19.92 4.15 29.66
C ASP A 75 18.77 5.16 29.82
N SER A 76 19.06 6.40 30.21
CA SER A 76 18.03 7.43 30.45
C SER A 76 17.21 7.76 29.20
N LEU A 77 17.84 7.83 28.03
CA LEU A 77 17.17 8.08 26.75
C LEU A 77 16.35 6.87 26.26
N LEU A 78 16.86 5.64 26.46
CA LEU A 78 16.10 4.41 26.21
C LEU A 78 14.92 4.26 27.19
N SER A 79 15.03 4.79 28.40
CA SER A 79 13.94 4.90 29.37
C SER A 79 12.88 5.94 28.95
N THR A 80 13.28 7.09 28.38
CA THR A 80 12.29 8.07 27.89
C THR A 80 11.42 7.55 26.73
N GLY A 81 11.94 6.65 25.89
CA GLY A 81 11.16 5.96 24.86
C GLY A 81 10.10 5.03 25.46
N ARG A 82 10.46 4.24 26.49
CA ARG A 82 9.50 3.42 27.27
C ARG A 82 8.37 4.23 27.93
N SER A 83 8.54 5.54 28.11
CA SER A 83 7.54 6.42 28.73
C SER A 83 6.64 7.14 27.72
N PHE A 84 6.78 6.91 26.41
CA PHE A 84 6.11 7.69 25.36
C PHE A 84 4.66 7.26 25.08
N SER A 85 3.81 7.32 26.10
CA SER A 85 2.38 7.01 26.01
C SER A 85 1.59 8.19 25.44
N MET A 86 1.54 8.29 24.11
CA MET A 86 0.64 9.21 23.39
C MET A 86 -0.76 8.62 23.22
N MET A 87 -1.49 8.46 24.32
CA MET A 87 -2.94 8.26 24.27
C MET A 87 -3.67 9.50 24.78
N PRO A 88 -4.12 10.41 23.88
CA PRO A 88 -5.22 11.29 24.20
C PRO A 88 -6.42 10.42 24.63
N THR A 89 -7.01 10.71 25.78
CA THR A 89 -8.18 9.99 26.29
C THR A 89 -9.42 10.39 25.51
N LYS A 90 -9.51 9.95 24.23
CA LYS A 90 -10.72 10.05 23.42
C LYS A 90 -11.90 9.52 24.24
N LYS A 91 -12.81 10.43 24.58
CA LYS A 91 -14.06 10.16 25.29
C LYS A 91 -14.82 9.09 24.49
N LYS A 92 -15.07 7.91 25.08
CA LYS A 92 -15.84 6.86 24.41
C LYS A 92 -17.26 7.38 24.13
N ILE A 93 -17.51 7.66 22.86
CA ILE A 93 -18.76 8.21 22.31
C ILE A 93 -19.42 7.07 21.53
N ASP A 94 -20.66 6.73 21.88
CA ASP A 94 -21.43 5.82 21.02
C ASP A 94 -21.82 6.55 19.73
N VAL A 95 -21.34 6.00 18.61
CA VAL A 95 -21.55 6.44 17.23
C VAL A 95 -22.46 5.50 16.44
N ARG A 96 -22.99 4.43 17.07
CA ARG A 96 -23.83 3.44 16.39
C ARG A 96 -25.26 3.92 16.23
N LEU A 97 -25.89 3.57 15.11
CA LEU A 97 -27.26 3.97 14.84
C LEU A 97 -28.28 3.21 15.73
N PRO A 98 -29.36 3.87 16.20
CA PRO A 98 -30.41 3.22 16.99
C PRO A 98 -31.12 2.09 16.24
N LYS A 99 -31.01 0.85 16.76
CA LYS A 99 -31.51 -0.40 16.17
C LYS A 99 -33.05 -0.52 16.03
N ALA A 100 -33.80 0.55 16.26
CA ALA A 100 -35.26 0.62 16.16
C ALA A 100 -35.77 0.82 14.72
N ILE A 101 -34.88 1.22 13.81
CA ILE A 101 -35.19 1.53 12.41
C ILE A 101 -34.16 0.85 11.49
N VAL A 102 -34.63 0.31 10.36
CA VAL A 102 -33.80 -0.26 9.30
C VAL A 102 -34.31 0.26 7.94
N PRO A 103 -33.46 0.72 7.02
CA PRO A 103 -33.90 1.13 5.68
C PRO A 103 -34.38 -0.06 4.84
N ASP A 104 -35.33 0.15 3.92
CA ASP A 104 -35.69 -0.80 2.86
C ASP A 104 -35.22 -0.32 1.48
N MET A 105 -35.41 0.98 1.22
CA MET A 105 -35.21 1.59 -0.09
C MET A 105 -34.95 3.10 -0.01
N TYR A 106 -34.03 3.58 -0.85
CA TYR A 106 -33.73 4.99 -1.07
C TYR A 106 -34.13 5.40 -2.50
N GLU A 107 -34.79 6.55 -2.63
CA GLU A 107 -34.97 7.27 -3.89
C GLU A 107 -34.15 8.56 -3.83
N LEU A 108 -33.14 8.67 -4.69
CA LEU A 108 -32.16 9.76 -4.70
C LEU A 108 -32.29 10.58 -5.98
N TRP A 109 -32.34 11.90 -5.84
CA TRP A 109 -32.30 12.87 -6.94
C TRP A 109 -31.19 13.88 -6.67
N LEU A 110 -30.18 13.95 -7.53
CA LEU A 110 -29.01 14.80 -7.36
C LEU A 110 -28.78 15.69 -8.58
N ILE A 111 -28.50 16.98 -8.35
CA ILE A 111 -28.13 17.98 -9.35
C ILE A 111 -26.74 18.54 -9.01
N PRO A 112 -25.64 17.89 -9.46
CA PRO A 112 -24.30 18.44 -9.36
C PRO A 112 -24.08 19.62 -10.32
N PHE A 113 -23.46 20.68 -9.78
CA PHE A 113 -22.88 21.77 -10.56
C PHE A 113 -21.35 21.60 -10.59
N ILE A 114 -20.78 21.67 -11.80
CA ILE A 114 -19.41 21.21 -12.09
C ILE A 114 -18.69 22.20 -13.00
N TRP A 115 -18.54 23.44 -12.53
CA TRP A 115 -17.78 24.48 -13.23
C TRP A 115 -17.11 25.44 -12.24
N GLU A 116 -16.08 26.15 -12.72
CA GLU A 116 -15.34 27.12 -11.91
C GLU A 116 -16.27 28.21 -11.37
N GLY A 117 -16.28 28.36 -10.05
CA GLY A 117 -17.19 29.26 -9.32
C GLY A 117 -18.48 28.61 -8.79
N ASN A 118 -18.85 27.39 -9.21
CA ASN A 118 -19.89 26.61 -8.54
C ASN A 118 -19.64 25.09 -8.58
N PHE A 119 -19.28 24.55 -7.41
CA PHE A 119 -19.09 23.13 -7.15
C PHE A 119 -20.08 22.59 -6.10
N THR A 120 -21.25 23.21 -5.96
CA THR A 120 -22.33 22.69 -5.10
C THR A 120 -23.11 21.56 -5.78
N PHE A 121 -23.84 20.77 -5.01
CA PHE A 121 -24.86 19.88 -5.52
C PHE A 121 -26.15 20.01 -4.70
N HIS A 122 -27.29 20.06 -5.39
CA HIS A 122 -28.61 20.01 -4.74
C HIS A 122 -29.10 18.56 -4.70
N GLY A 123 -29.68 18.14 -3.58
CA GLY A 123 -30.17 16.78 -3.38
C GLY A 123 -31.56 16.70 -2.76
N GLU A 124 -32.31 15.69 -3.18
CA GLU A 124 -33.57 15.27 -2.56
C GLU A 124 -33.50 13.74 -2.33
N VAL A 125 -33.83 13.29 -1.11
CA VAL A 125 -33.86 11.87 -0.77
C VAL A 125 -35.19 11.47 -0.12
N LYS A 126 -35.74 10.34 -0.56
CA LYS A 126 -36.85 9.65 0.12
C LYS A 126 -36.33 8.30 0.62
N ILE A 127 -36.41 8.08 1.93
CA ILE A 127 -35.98 6.85 2.58
C ILE A 127 -37.23 6.11 3.07
N LEU A 128 -37.53 4.96 2.47
CA LEU A 128 -38.52 4.03 3.00
C LEU A 128 -37.88 3.25 4.15
N ILE A 129 -38.39 3.44 5.36
CA ILE A 129 -37.86 2.85 6.59
C ILE A 129 -38.84 1.85 7.22
N ASN A 130 -38.28 0.75 7.74
CA ASN A 130 -38.97 -0.28 8.50
C ASN A 130 -38.75 -0.05 10.00
N VAL A 131 -39.82 0.00 10.78
CA VAL A 131 -39.75 0.23 12.24
C VAL A 131 -39.79 -1.12 12.97
N THR A 132 -38.68 -1.49 13.60
CA THR A 132 -38.49 -2.79 14.29
C THR A 132 -38.94 -2.74 15.76
N GLN A 133 -38.95 -1.54 16.35
CA GLN A 133 -39.32 -1.25 17.74
C GLN A 133 -40.06 0.10 17.79
N ASP A 134 -41.04 0.24 18.68
CA ASP A 134 -41.76 1.51 18.85
C ASP A 134 -40.79 2.65 19.23
N THR A 135 -40.74 3.71 18.41
CA THR A 135 -39.77 4.81 18.55
C THR A 135 -40.40 6.15 18.18
N ASN A 136 -39.88 7.26 18.71
CA ASN A 136 -40.15 8.61 18.22
C ASN A 136 -38.88 9.33 17.74
N ASN A 137 -37.81 8.58 17.49
CA ASN A 137 -36.52 9.06 17.04
C ASN A 137 -36.15 8.39 15.71
N VAL A 138 -35.88 9.21 14.69
CA VAL A 138 -35.22 8.82 13.44
C VAL A 138 -33.83 9.47 13.45
N THR A 139 -32.80 8.66 13.69
CA THR A 139 -31.39 9.10 13.63
C THR A 139 -30.75 8.47 12.40
N LEU A 140 -30.02 9.27 11.64
CA LEU A 140 -29.26 8.87 10.45
C LEU A 140 -27.94 9.67 10.38
N HIS A 141 -26.99 9.25 9.55
CA HIS A 141 -25.74 9.97 9.34
C HIS A 141 -25.89 11.09 8.29
N ALA A 142 -25.27 12.24 8.54
CA ALA A 142 -25.16 13.35 7.59
C ALA A 142 -23.96 14.26 7.95
N VAL A 143 -23.15 14.64 6.95
CA VAL A 143 -21.90 15.42 7.11
C VAL A 143 -21.72 16.35 5.91
N ASP A 144 -21.06 17.50 6.09
CA ASP A 144 -20.70 18.48 5.03
C ASP A 144 -21.84 18.93 4.10
N MET A 145 -23.09 18.90 4.59
CA MET A 145 -24.29 19.31 3.86
C MET A 145 -25.24 20.13 4.74
N ASN A 146 -25.93 21.08 4.11
CA ASN A 146 -27.02 21.83 4.73
C ASN A 146 -28.36 21.14 4.43
N ILE A 147 -29.13 20.75 5.44
CA ILE A 147 -30.44 20.10 5.30
C ILE A 147 -31.55 21.16 5.41
N ASP A 148 -32.52 21.08 4.51
CA ASP A 148 -33.73 21.91 4.52
C ASP A 148 -34.73 21.34 5.54
N GLU A 149 -34.59 21.76 6.81
CA GLU A 149 -35.41 21.28 7.93
C GLU A 149 -36.90 21.64 7.78
N ASP A 150 -37.24 22.74 7.11
CA ASP A 150 -38.63 23.14 6.83
C ASP A 150 -39.28 22.25 5.75
N PHE A 151 -38.48 21.67 4.84
CA PHE A 151 -38.95 20.71 3.85
C PHE A 151 -39.10 19.28 4.40
N THR A 152 -38.38 18.90 5.46
CA THR A 152 -38.38 17.52 5.97
C THR A 152 -39.78 17.03 6.33
N THR A 153 -40.20 15.88 5.77
CA THR A 153 -41.46 15.21 6.20
C THR A 153 -41.29 13.74 6.52
N VAL A 154 -42.02 13.26 7.54
CA VAL A 154 -42.16 11.84 7.88
C VAL A 154 -43.61 11.41 7.64
N ARG A 155 -43.83 10.38 6.82
CA ARG A 155 -45.18 9.95 6.39
C ARG A 155 -45.37 8.45 6.57
N GLU A 156 -46.50 8.03 7.14
CA GLU A 156 -46.87 6.61 7.21
C GLU A 156 -47.14 6.07 5.80
N TYR A 157 -46.43 5.00 5.44
CA TYR A 157 -46.52 4.36 4.13
C TYR A 157 -47.51 3.18 4.16
N SER A 158 -48.33 3.04 3.12
CA SER A 158 -49.31 1.95 3.01
C SER A 158 -49.50 1.52 1.56
N ILE A 159 -49.09 0.29 1.26
CA ILE A 159 -49.24 -0.35 -0.06
C ILE A 159 -50.72 -0.42 -0.50
N LYS A 160 -51.67 -0.35 0.44
CA LYS A 160 -53.11 -0.48 0.18
C LYS A 160 -53.87 0.86 0.13
N SER A 161 -53.21 2.00 0.28
CA SER A 161 -53.88 3.31 0.38
C SER A 161 -52.99 4.49 0.01
N ASN A 162 -53.40 5.28 -0.99
CA ASN A 162 -52.76 6.56 -1.33
C ASN A 162 -52.90 7.64 -0.24
N LYS A 163 -53.68 7.40 0.83
CA LYS A 163 -53.75 8.31 1.99
C LYS A 163 -52.55 8.07 2.92
N THR A 164 -51.40 8.66 2.62
CA THR A 164 -50.25 8.70 3.54
C THR A 164 -50.58 9.60 4.73
N LYS A 165 -50.46 9.10 5.97
CA LYS A 165 -50.62 9.95 7.17
C LYS A 165 -49.32 10.73 7.42
N LEU A 166 -49.37 12.06 7.38
CA LEU A 166 -48.26 12.89 7.84
C LEU A 166 -48.06 12.70 9.36
N ILE A 167 -46.82 12.51 9.79
CA ILE A 167 -46.42 12.44 11.19
C ILE A 167 -45.80 13.80 11.54
N GLY A 168 -46.21 14.39 12.66
CA GLY A 168 -45.61 15.62 13.15
C GLY A 168 -44.14 15.42 13.51
N ILE A 169 -43.32 16.41 13.20
CA ILE A 169 -41.94 16.54 13.69
C ILE A 169 -41.98 17.49 14.91
N ALA A 170 -41.25 17.15 15.96
CA ALA A 170 -41.17 17.92 17.20
C ALA A 170 -39.85 18.67 17.35
N GLU A 171 -38.77 18.15 16.75
CA GLU A 171 -37.41 18.67 16.83
C GLU A 171 -36.59 18.06 15.68
N GLN A 172 -35.72 18.88 15.07
CA GLN A 172 -34.62 18.46 14.22
C GLN A 172 -33.33 19.04 14.81
N ARG A 173 -32.21 18.31 14.70
CA ARG A 173 -30.88 18.79 15.10
C ARG A 173 -29.76 17.97 14.48
N ASN A 174 -28.60 18.60 14.34
CA ASN A 174 -27.34 17.94 13.97
C ASN A 174 -26.50 17.65 15.23
N ASP A 175 -25.97 16.44 15.33
CA ASP A 175 -24.96 16.04 16.31
C ASP A 175 -23.64 15.84 15.56
N THR A 176 -22.80 16.87 15.56
CA THR A 176 -21.52 16.89 14.83
C THR A 176 -20.46 16.00 15.46
N GLU A 177 -20.57 15.68 16.77
CA GLU A 177 -19.70 14.73 17.47
C GLU A 177 -19.91 13.30 16.95
N ARG A 178 -21.16 12.93 16.64
CA ARG A 178 -21.55 11.60 16.10
C ARG A 178 -21.78 11.55 14.60
N GLN A 179 -21.66 12.69 13.90
CA GLN A 179 -22.01 12.82 12.49
C GLN A 179 -23.48 12.45 12.18
N PHE A 180 -24.40 12.71 13.12
CA PHE A 180 -25.82 12.39 12.98
C PHE A 180 -26.67 13.62 12.62
N HIS A 181 -27.72 13.40 11.85
CA HIS A 181 -28.93 14.24 11.84
C HIS A 181 -30.06 13.47 12.53
N VAL A 182 -30.77 14.15 13.44
CA VAL A 182 -31.73 13.56 14.38
C VAL A 182 -33.10 14.22 14.20
N ILE A 183 -34.06 13.46 13.72
CA ILE A 183 -35.46 13.88 13.54
C ILE A 183 -36.31 13.22 14.63
N ARG A 184 -36.84 14.01 15.57
CA ARG A 184 -37.73 13.54 16.64
C ARG A 184 -39.17 13.77 16.24
N THR A 185 -39.99 12.73 16.23
CA THR A 185 -41.42 12.83 15.85
C THR A 185 -42.31 13.14 17.05
N SER A 186 -43.37 13.91 16.82
CA SER A 186 -44.40 14.24 17.82
C SER A 186 -45.33 13.05 18.13
N ASN A 187 -45.30 12.00 17.30
CA ASN A 187 -46.02 10.75 17.54
C ASN A 187 -45.08 9.56 17.39
N THR A 188 -45.29 8.52 18.20
CA THR A 188 -44.54 7.25 18.12
C THR A 188 -44.78 6.55 16.78
N LEU A 189 -43.70 6.32 16.03
CA LEU A 189 -43.64 5.41 14.90
C LEU A 189 -43.79 3.98 15.43
N LYS A 190 -44.67 3.18 14.82
CA LYS A 190 -45.08 1.89 15.38
C LYS A 190 -44.35 0.69 14.77
N LYS A 191 -43.97 -0.25 15.61
CA LYS A 191 -43.36 -1.53 15.23
C LYS A 191 -44.18 -2.24 14.15
N GLY A 192 -43.50 -2.73 13.11
CA GLY A 192 -44.12 -3.42 11.98
C GLY A 192 -44.80 -2.50 10.95
N LYS A 193 -44.73 -1.17 11.12
CA LYS A 193 -45.11 -0.21 10.07
C LYS A 193 -43.90 0.28 9.26
N GLN A 194 -44.20 0.78 8.07
CA GLN A 194 -43.25 1.48 7.21
C GLN A 194 -43.57 2.98 7.19
N TYR A 195 -42.52 3.80 7.06
CA TYR A 195 -42.63 5.24 6.90
C TYR A 195 -41.70 5.72 5.78
N VAL A 196 -42.05 6.80 5.12
CA VAL A 196 -41.13 7.54 4.23
C VAL A 196 -40.63 8.76 4.98
N VAL A 197 -39.31 8.88 5.10
CA VAL A 197 -38.61 10.10 5.49
C VAL A 197 -38.19 10.81 4.20
N HIS A 198 -38.53 12.08 4.04
CA HIS A 198 -38.25 12.85 2.83
C HIS A 198 -37.50 14.12 3.21
N LEU A 199 -36.28 14.29 2.72
CA LEU A 199 -35.41 15.44 3.02
C LEU A 199 -34.93 16.11 1.72
N LYS A 200 -34.54 17.39 1.84
CA LYS A 200 -33.73 18.12 0.85
C LYS A 200 -32.45 18.61 1.49
N PHE A 201 -31.41 18.76 0.68
CA PHE A 201 -30.10 19.18 1.15
C PHE A 201 -29.28 19.84 0.03
N ILE A 202 -28.29 20.63 0.43
CA ILE A 202 -27.24 21.17 -0.45
C ILE A 202 -25.89 20.74 0.11
N GLY A 203 -25.08 20.07 -0.71
CA GLY A 203 -23.71 19.69 -0.39
C GLY A 203 -22.70 20.34 -1.34
N HIS A 204 -21.42 20.04 -1.15
CA HIS A 204 -20.32 20.60 -1.96
C HIS A 204 -19.34 19.51 -2.44
N LEU A 205 -19.00 19.54 -3.73
CA LEU A 205 -17.99 18.71 -4.36
C LEU A 205 -16.59 19.17 -3.92
N ASN A 206 -16.14 18.59 -2.80
CA ASN A 206 -14.80 18.79 -2.23
C ASN A 206 -13.69 18.26 -3.16
N ASP A 207 -12.42 18.58 -2.87
CA ASP A 207 -11.24 18.00 -3.54
C ASP A 207 -10.37 17.13 -2.61
N TYR A 208 -10.99 16.60 -1.54
CA TYR A 208 -10.37 15.69 -0.57
C TYR A 208 -10.41 14.22 -0.99
N LEU A 209 -11.02 13.92 -2.16
CA LEU A 209 -11.16 12.57 -2.73
C LEU A 209 -12.00 11.60 -1.87
N GLN A 210 -13.04 12.13 -1.21
CA GLN A 210 -13.98 11.40 -0.35
C GLN A 210 -15.40 11.97 -0.47
N GLY A 211 -16.42 11.15 -0.23
CA GLY A 211 -17.83 11.54 -0.41
C GLY A 211 -18.19 11.71 -1.88
N PHE A 212 -19.03 12.70 -2.21
CA PHE A 212 -19.24 13.15 -3.58
C PHE A 212 -18.32 14.34 -3.85
N TYR A 213 -17.34 14.17 -4.74
CA TYR A 213 -16.18 15.05 -4.86
C TYR A 213 -15.87 15.41 -6.32
N ARG A 214 -15.03 16.44 -6.52
CA ARG A 214 -14.55 16.87 -7.85
C ARG A 214 -13.16 16.32 -8.17
N SER A 215 -12.98 15.83 -9.40
CA SER A 215 -11.68 15.51 -10.00
C SER A 215 -11.53 16.32 -11.30
N SER A 216 -10.30 16.45 -11.82
CA SER A 216 -10.07 17.16 -13.08
C SER A 216 -8.98 16.55 -13.96
N TYR A 217 -9.01 16.88 -15.24
CA TYR A 217 -7.90 16.64 -16.15
C TYR A 217 -7.80 17.75 -17.20
N THR A 218 -6.65 17.86 -17.85
CA THR A 218 -6.39 18.92 -18.84
C THR A 218 -6.43 18.36 -20.26
N VAL A 219 -7.11 19.08 -21.17
CA VAL A 219 -7.09 18.82 -22.62
C VAL A 219 -6.61 20.09 -23.33
N GLY A 220 -5.39 20.07 -23.85
CA GLY A 220 -4.72 21.29 -24.33
C GLY A 220 -4.54 22.27 -23.18
N ASN A 221 -5.21 23.43 -23.27
CA ASN A 221 -5.23 24.46 -22.22
C ASN A 221 -6.59 24.53 -21.48
N GLN A 222 -7.46 23.53 -21.61
CA GLN A 222 -8.77 23.49 -20.94
C GLN A 222 -8.78 22.47 -19.80
N THR A 223 -9.19 22.90 -18.60
CA THR A 223 -9.58 22.01 -17.51
C THR A 223 -10.94 21.36 -17.82
N ARG A 224 -11.03 20.05 -17.63
CA ARG A 224 -12.27 19.26 -17.68
C ARG A 224 -12.58 18.73 -16.29
N TRP A 225 -13.82 18.92 -15.86
CA TRP A 225 -14.29 18.66 -14.51
C TRP A 225 -15.12 17.37 -14.47
N ILE A 226 -14.92 16.59 -13.41
CA ILE A 226 -15.61 15.32 -13.13
C ILE A 226 -16.25 15.46 -11.75
N ALA A 227 -17.50 15.03 -11.59
CA ALA A 227 -18.06 14.70 -10.28
C ALA A 227 -18.10 13.18 -10.10
N THR A 228 -17.60 12.67 -8.99
CA THR A 228 -17.44 11.22 -8.73
C THR A 228 -17.52 10.92 -7.24
N THR A 229 -17.72 9.64 -6.90
CA THR A 229 -18.00 9.17 -5.53
C THR A 229 -16.88 8.28 -4.99
N GLN A 230 -16.54 8.44 -3.70
CA GLN A 230 -15.78 7.48 -2.90
C GLN A 230 -16.42 7.42 -1.51
N PHE A 231 -17.13 6.34 -1.19
CA PHE A 231 -17.93 6.25 0.05
C PHE A 231 -17.40 5.28 1.11
N GLN A 232 -16.47 4.38 0.76
CA GLN A 232 -15.80 3.52 1.74
C GLN A 232 -14.78 4.34 2.54
N PRO A 233 -14.77 4.23 3.88
CA PRO A 233 -15.64 3.39 4.71
C PRO A 233 -16.98 4.06 5.10
N THR A 234 -17.02 5.38 5.30
CA THR A 234 -18.14 6.08 5.95
C THR A 234 -18.38 7.46 5.37
N ASP A 235 -18.37 7.60 4.05
CA ASP A 235 -18.49 8.91 3.37
C ASP A 235 -19.71 9.03 2.45
N ALA A 236 -20.57 8.01 2.36
CA ALA A 236 -21.91 8.16 1.76
C ALA A 236 -22.73 9.25 2.47
N ARG A 237 -22.53 9.39 3.80
CA ARG A 237 -23.06 10.47 4.63
C ARG A 237 -22.65 11.90 4.22
N ARG A 238 -21.62 12.08 3.38
CA ARG A 238 -21.25 13.37 2.76
C ARG A 238 -21.95 13.63 1.42
N ALA A 239 -22.59 12.62 0.84
CA ALA A 239 -23.30 12.73 -0.43
C ALA A 239 -24.83 12.78 -0.26
N PHE A 240 -25.39 12.08 0.74
CA PHE A 240 -26.80 12.16 1.09
C PHE A 240 -27.06 11.70 2.55
N PRO A 241 -28.10 12.20 3.24
CA PRO A 241 -28.47 11.74 4.58
C PRO A 241 -28.88 10.26 4.55
N CYS A 242 -28.22 9.39 5.31
CA CYS A 242 -28.44 7.93 5.20
C CYS A 242 -28.07 7.12 6.45
N PHE A 243 -28.59 5.89 6.52
CA PHE A 243 -28.27 4.91 7.55
C PHE A 243 -26.92 4.24 7.27
N ASP A 244 -25.84 5.04 7.34
CA ASP A 244 -24.50 4.69 6.87
C ASP A 244 -23.73 3.71 7.77
N GLU A 245 -24.21 2.46 7.85
CA GLU A 245 -23.51 1.30 8.42
C GLU A 245 -23.60 0.09 7.47
N PRO A 246 -22.56 -0.75 7.32
CA PRO A 246 -22.50 -1.77 6.27
C PRO A 246 -23.60 -2.84 6.35
N ALA A 247 -24.09 -3.18 7.54
CA ALA A 247 -25.19 -4.14 7.72
C ALA A 247 -26.57 -3.61 7.29
N LEU A 248 -26.76 -2.28 7.17
CA LEU A 248 -28.07 -1.65 6.93
C LEU A 248 -28.37 -1.58 5.42
N LYS A 249 -28.28 -2.75 4.75
CA LYS A 249 -28.48 -2.90 3.30
C LYS A 249 -29.88 -2.45 2.86
N ALA A 250 -29.93 -1.73 1.74
CA ALA A 250 -31.15 -1.21 1.14
C ALA A 250 -31.10 -1.22 -0.38
N LYS A 251 -32.25 -0.99 -1.03
CA LYS A 251 -32.36 -0.86 -2.49
C LYS A 251 -32.24 0.60 -2.90
N PHE A 252 -31.46 0.94 -3.91
CA PHE A 252 -31.25 2.32 -4.35
C PHE A 252 -31.89 2.58 -5.72
N GLN A 253 -32.65 3.66 -5.82
CA GLN A 253 -33.23 4.22 -7.04
C GLN A 253 -32.57 5.58 -7.26
N ILE A 254 -31.58 5.63 -8.15
CA ILE A 254 -30.72 6.81 -8.35
C ILE A 254 -31.18 7.56 -9.59
N ASN A 255 -31.19 8.90 -9.51
CA ASN A 255 -31.51 9.79 -10.62
C ASN A 255 -30.54 10.98 -10.57
N ILE A 256 -29.80 11.22 -11.65
CA ILE A 256 -28.76 12.26 -11.72
C ILE A 256 -29.11 13.26 -12.82
N ALA A 257 -29.16 14.54 -12.47
CA ALA A 257 -29.26 15.61 -13.45
C ALA A 257 -27.84 16.02 -13.89
N ARG A 258 -27.56 15.97 -15.19
CA ARG A 258 -26.25 16.30 -15.76
C ARG A 258 -26.34 17.28 -16.93
N PRO A 259 -25.27 18.04 -17.24
CA PRO A 259 -25.17 18.80 -18.48
C PRO A 259 -25.40 17.94 -19.73
N LYS A 260 -26.11 18.48 -20.72
CA LYS A 260 -26.46 17.77 -21.97
C LYS A 260 -25.25 17.28 -22.78
N ASN A 261 -24.08 17.88 -22.60
CA ASN A 261 -22.82 17.55 -23.27
C ASN A 261 -21.92 16.56 -22.51
N MET A 262 -22.39 16.02 -21.38
CA MET A 262 -21.67 15.07 -20.52
C MET A 262 -22.49 13.79 -20.37
N THR A 263 -21.88 12.73 -19.86
CA THR A 263 -22.54 11.45 -19.55
C THR A 263 -22.59 11.26 -18.03
N SER A 264 -23.62 10.57 -17.54
CA SER A 264 -23.58 10.01 -16.18
C SER A 264 -23.71 8.49 -16.18
N ILE A 265 -23.13 7.87 -15.17
CA ILE A 265 -23.19 6.42 -14.90
C ILE A 265 -23.37 6.18 -13.40
N SER A 266 -23.98 5.05 -13.04
CA SER A 266 -24.23 4.62 -11.65
C SER A 266 -24.18 3.09 -11.55
N ASN A 267 -24.39 2.49 -10.36
CA ASN A 267 -24.36 1.04 -10.12
C ASN A 267 -25.20 0.21 -11.12
N MET A 268 -26.38 0.71 -11.48
CA MET A 268 -27.37 0.05 -12.35
C MET A 268 -27.37 0.64 -13.76
N PRO A 269 -27.96 -0.01 -14.78
CA PRO A 269 -28.14 0.58 -16.11
C PRO A 269 -29.12 1.77 -16.09
N ARG A 270 -28.99 2.67 -17.07
CA ARG A 270 -29.93 3.79 -17.28
C ARG A 270 -31.27 3.26 -17.80
N LYS A 271 -32.36 3.76 -17.20
CA LYS A 271 -33.74 3.39 -17.50
C LYS A 271 -34.37 4.39 -18.48
N GLY A 272 -34.45 4.01 -19.75
CA GLY A 272 -35.09 4.82 -20.80
C GLY A 272 -34.23 5.99 -21.30
N GLU A 273 -34.87 7.02 -21.86
CA GLU A 273 -34.21 8.23 -22.38
C GLU A 273 -34.17 9.38 -21.38
N PRO A 274 -33.20 10.31 -21.49
CA PRO A 274 -33.03 11.41 -20.54
C PRO A 274 -34.22 12.38 -20.54
N ILE A 275 -34.65 12.80 -19.36
CA ILE A 275 -35.81 13.68 -19.15
C ILE A 275 -35.33 15.13 -18.97
N SER A 276 -36.04 16.12 -19.51
CA SER A 276 -35.65 17.53 -19.32
C SER A 276 -35.80 17.99 -17.87
N VAL A 277 -34.86 18.79 -17.36
CA VAL A 277 -34.92 19.34 -16.00
C VAL A 277 -35.73 20.65 -16.01
N SER A 278 -36.82 20.69 -15.24
CA SER A 278 -37.64 21.90 -15.11
C SER A 278 -36.81 23.07 -14.55
N GLY A 279 -36.72 24.17 -15.31
CA GLY A 279 -35.95 25.36 -14.94
C GLY A 279 -34.44 25.28 -15.23
N LEU A 280 -33.91 24.18 -15.80
CA LEU A 280 -32.50 24.06 -16.20
C LEU A 280 -32.37 23.46 -17.61
N ASP A 281 -32.61 24.29 -18.64
CA ASP A 281 -32.61 23.87 -20.05
C ASP A 281 -31.27 23.29 -20.56
N SER A 282 -30.16 23.54 -19.86
CA SER A 282 -28.84 22.96 -20.17
C SER A 282 -28.64 21.54 -19.63
N TYR A 283 -29.54 21.05 -18.77
CA TYR A 283 -29.44 19.77 -18.07
C TYR A 283 -30.49 18.74 -18.54
N VAL A 284 -30.21 17.46 -18.28
CA VAL A 284 -31.16 16.33 -18.37
C VAL A 284 -30.99 15.38 -17.19
N TRP A 285 -32.10 14.78 -16.75
CA TRP A 285 -32.14 13.67 -15.80
C TRP A 285 -31.84 12.34 -16.51
N ASP A 286 -30.80 11.65 -16.09
CA ASP A 286 -30.66 10.20 -16.27
C ASP A 286 -31.24 9.49 -15.04
N CYS A 287 -32.29 8.70 -15.24
CA CYS A 287 -32.84 7.81 -14.21
C CYS A 287 -32.23 6.41 -14.35
N TYR A 288 -31.89 5.75 -13.25
CA TYR A 288 -31.32 4.40 -13.26
C TYR A 288 -32.35 3.34 -12.85
N ASP A 289 -32.11 2.07 -13.17
CA ASP A 289 -32.90 0.98 -12.58
C ASP A 289 -32.55 0.77 -11.10
N ARG A 290 -33.47 0.14 -10.36
CA ARG A 290 -33.35 -0.05 -8.91
C ARG A 290 -32.36 -1.16 -8.58
N SER A 291 -31.42 -0.91 -7.65
CA SER A 291 -30.45 -1.90 -7.21
C SER A 291 -31.06 -3.07 -6.44
N VAL A 292 -30.31 -4.16 -6.37
CA VAL A 292 -30.43 -5.19 -5.33
C VAL A 292 -30.16 -4.60 -3.93
N PRO A 293 -30.51 -5.28 -2.82
CA PRO A 293 -30.13 -4.83 -1.48
C PRO A 293 -28.61 -4.77 -1.32
N MET A 294 -28.07 -3.59 -1.06
CA MET A 294 -26.63 -3.32 -0.93
C MET A 294 -26.34 -2.26 0.13
N SER A 295 -25.09 -2.17 0.56
CA SER A 295 -24.65 -1.24 1.62
C SER A 295 -24.44 0.18 1.07
N THR A 296 -24.57 1.20 1.91
CA THR A 296 -24.40 2.62 1.53
C THR A 296 -23.05 2.92 0.91
N TYR A 297 -21.98 2.32 1.45
CA TYR A 297 -20.60 2.51 1.00
C TYR A 297 -20.33 2.03 -0.44
N LEU A 298 -21.24 1.24 -1.02
CA LEU A 298 -21.17 0.68 -2.39
C LEU A 298 -21.99 1.44 -3.41
N VAL A 299 -22.69 2.50 -3.00
CA VAL A 299 -23.42 3.39 -3.91
C VAL A 299 -22.40 4.22 -4.69
N ALA A 300 -22.52 4.27 -6.02
CA ALA A 300 -21.64 5.08 -6.85
C ALA A 300 -22.39 5.77 -7.99
N PHE A 301 -21.93 6.97 -8.33
CA PHE A 301 -22.39 7.72 -9.49
C PHE A 301 -21.34 8.74 -9.94
N ILE A 302 -21.20 8.90 -11.25
CA ILE A 302 -20.16 9.73 -11.88
C ILE A 302 -20.81 10.59 -12.96
N VAL A 303 -20.39 11.84 -13.09
CA VAL A 303 -20.71 12.75 -14.22
C VAL A 303 -19.39 13.22 -14.85
N SER A 304 -19.21 12.94 -16.14
CA SER A 304 -17.94 13.21 -16.87
C SER A 304 -18.17 13.36 -18.38
N ASP A 305 -17.18 13.89 -19.09
CA ASP A 305 -17.05 13.83 -20.56
C ASP A 305 -16.15 12.68 -21.03
N PHE A 306 -16.22 11.53 -20.36
CA PHE A 306 -15.46 10.31 -20.69
C PHE A 306 -16.05 9.52 -21.87
N ASP A 307 -15.16 8.86 -22.60
CA ASP A 307 -15.50 7.84 -23.58
C ASP A 307 -15.63 6.46 -22.92
N ALA A 308 -16.34 5.56 -23.59
CA ALA A 308 -16.45 4.14 -23.23
C ALA A 308 -15.92 3.24 -24.36
N LYS A 309 -15.34 2.10 -23.98
CA LYS A 309 -15.30 0.90 -24.83
C LYS A 309 -16.15 -0.20 -24.18
N THR A 310 -16.82 -0.99 -25.01
CA THR A 310 -17.78 -2.01 -24.60
C THR A 310 -17.34 -3.39 -25.09
N SER A 311 -17.67 -4.44 -24.35
CA SER A 311 -17.48 -5.84 -24.74
C SER A 311 -18.41 -6.25 -25.89
N GLU A 312 -18.11 -7.39 -26.52
CA GLU A 312 -18.92 -7.95 -27.62
C GLU A 312 -20.36 -8.29 -27.20
N ASP A 313 -20.60 -8.57 -25.91
CA ASP A 313 -21.92 -8.87 -25.34
C ASP A 313 -22.69 -7.64 -24.84
N GLY A 314 -22.10 -6.44 -24.90
CA GLY A 314 -22.75 -5.17 -24.54
C GLY A 314 -22.81 -4.82 -23.04
N ASN A 315 -22.55 -5.80 -22.17
CA ASN A 315 -22.80 -5.71 -20.72
C ASN A 315 -21.59 -5.27 -19.90
N PHE A 316 -20.37 -5.33 -20.46
CA PHE A 316 -19.14 -4.92 -19.78
C PHE A 316 -18.54 -3.70 -20.47
N ARG A 317 -18.10 -2.69 -19.69
CA ARG A 317 -17.53 -1.45 -20.25
C ARG A 317 -16.36 -0.93 -19.45
N VAL A 318 -15.44 -0.28 -20.15
CA VAL A 318 -14.32 0.47 -19.57
C VAL A 318 -14.44 1.94 -19.98
N TRP A 319 -14.34 2.85 -19.01
CA TRP A 319 -14.51 4.29 -19.17
C TRP A 319 -13.23 5.04 -18.82
N ALA A 320 -12.87 6.04 -19.63
CA ALA A 320 -11.72 6.90 -19.38
C ALA A 320 -11.84 8.21 -20.17
N ARG A 321 -11.02 9.20 -19.80
CA ARG A 321 -10.81 10.42 -20.59
C ARG A 321 -10.37 10.11 -22.04
N HIS A 322 -10.85 10.90 -22.99
CA HIS A 322 -10.76 10.68 -24.44
C HIS A 322 -9.37 10.24 -24.97
N ASP A 323 -8.29 10.92 -24.59
CA ASP A 323 -6.92 10.59 -25.05
C ASP A 323 -6.29 9.37 -24.35
N ALA A 324 -6.97 8.79 -23.35
CA ALA A 324 -6.54 7.62 -22.59
C ALA A 324 -7.39 6.37 -22.82
N ILE A 325 -8.57 6.47 -23.48
CA ILE A 325 -9.49 5.33 -23.71
C ILE A 325 -8.89 4.20 -24.56
N ASN A 326 -7.77 4.43 -25.25
CA ASN A 326 -7.05 3.35 -25.94
C ASN A 326 -6.18 2.50 -24.99
N GLN A 327 -5.79 3.04 -23.83
CA GLN A 327 -5.00 2.35 -22.81
C GLN A 327 -5.84 1.36 -21.97
N SER A 328 -7.18 1.40 -22.04
CA SER A 328 -8.06 0.49 -21.30
C SER A 328 -8.26 -0.89 -21.94
N GLN A 329 -7.66 -1.13 -23.12
CA GLN A 329 -7.90 -2.34 -23.92
C GLN A 329 -7.51 -3.63 -23.19
N TYR A 330 -6.46 -3.60 -22.37
CA TYR A 330 -6.07 -4.78 -21.60
C TYR A 330 -7.12 -5.16 -20.55
N SER A 331 -7.60 -4.19 -19.76
CA SER A 331 -8.70 -4.38 -18.81
C SER A 331 -9.97 -4.90 -19.46
N LEU A 332 -10.36 -4.36 -20.62
CA LEU A 332 -11.53 -4.85 -21.37
C LEU A 332 -11.35 -6.31 -21.84
N ASN A 333 -10.12 -6.73 -22.13
CA ASN A 333 -9.82 -8.09 -22.58
C ASN A 333 -9.74 -9.13 -21.44
N ILE A 334 -9.55 -8.72 -20.18
CA ILE A 334 -9.43 -9.61 -19.01
C ILE A 334 -10.65 -9.57 -18.07
N GLY A 335 -11.26 -8.39 -17.85
CA GLY A 335 -12.35 -8.21 -16.87
C GLY A 335 -13.53 -9.18 -17.08
N PRO A 336 -14.10 -9.29 -18.30
CA PRO A 336 -15.16 -10.27 -18.59
C PRO A 336 -14.75 -11.72 -18.31
N LYS A 337 -13.47 -12.07 -18.52
CA LYS A 337 -12.95 -13.44 -18.28
C LYS A 337 -12.77 -13.72 -16.79
N ILE A 338 -12.23 -12.76 -16.03
CA ILE A 338 -12.10 -12.83 -14.57
C ILE A 338 -13.49 -12.93 -13.93
N LEU A 339 -14.44 -12.09 -14.37
CA LEU A 339 -15.83 -12.12 -13.88
C LEU A 339 -16.45 -13.50 -14.14
N LYS A 340 -16.35 -14.00 -15.38
CA LYS A 340 -16.82 -15.33 -15.80
C LYS A 340 -16.16 -16.46 -15.01
N PHE A 341 -14.87 -16.35 -14.71
CA PHE A 341 -14.12 -17.31 -13.90
C PHE A 341 -14.66 -17.37 -12.47
N TYR A 342 -14.88 -16.22 -11.82
CA TYR A 342 -15.43 -16.19 -10.46
C TYR A 342 -16.86 -16.74 -10.38
N GLU A 343 -17.70 -16.54 -11.41
CA GLU A 343 -19.01 -17.23 -11.45
C GLU A 343 -18.87 -18.76 -11.38
N ASP A 344 -17.89 -19.31 -12.09
CA ASP A 344 -17.65 -20.74 -12.17
C ASP A 344 -16.82 -21.26 -10.98
N TYR A 345 -16.09 -20.40 -10.28
CA TYR A 345 -15.37 -20.72 -9.04
C TYR A 345 -16.33 -20.78 -7.84
N PHE A 346 -17.15 -19.74 -7.63
CA PHE A 346 -18.11 -19.64 -6.52
C PHE A 346 -19.47 -20.32 -6.80
N LYS A 347 -19.70 -20.78 -8.03
CA LYS A 347 -20.98 -21.35 -8.52
C LYS A 347 -22.19 -20.42 -8.33
N ILE A 348 -21.94 -19.11 -8.36
CA ILE A 348 -22.94 -18.05 -8.19
C ILE A 348 -22.76 -17.05 -9.33
N LYS A 349 -23.81 -16.79 -10.10
CA LYS A 349 -23.80 -15.80 -11.18
C LYS A 349 -23.61 -14.37 -10.66
N PHE A 350 -22.94 -13.52 -11.43
CA PHE A 350 -22.89 -12.09 -11.12
C PHE A 350 -24.31 -11.51 -11.21
N PRO A 351 -24.84 -10.83 -10.16
CA PRO A 351 -26.28 -10.59 -10.05
C PRO A 351 -26.79 -9.30 -10.70
N LEU A 352 -25.90 -8.44 -11.22
CA LEU A 352 -26.28 -7.20 -11.90
C LEU A 352 -26.22 -7.35 -13.43
N PRO A 353 -27.07 -6.65 -14.20
CA PRO A 353 -27.15 -6.83 -15.65
C PRO A 353 -25.98 -6.21 -16.44
N LYS A 354 -25.05 -5.51 -15.77
CA LYS A 354 -23.89 -4.87 -16.40
C LYS A 354 -22.74 -4.68 -15.39
N MET A 355 -21.53 -4.50 -15.92
CA MET A 355 -20.35 -4.05 -15.18
C MET A 355 -19.69 -2.87 -15.91
N ASP A 356 -19.52 -1.74 -15.22
CA ASP A 356 -18.69 -0.62 -15.67
C ASP A 356 -17.40 -0.58 -14.83
N MET A 357 -16.27 -0.32 -15.48
CA MET A 357 -14.98 0.02 -14.85
C MET A 357 -14.55 1.42 -15.27
N VAL A 358 -14.04 2.25 -14.36
CA VAL A 358 -13.74 3.67 -14.64
C VAL A 358 -12.33 4.07 -14.17
N ALA A 359 -11.51 4.60 -15.07
CA ALA A 359 -10.21 5.18 -14.72
C ALA A 359 -10.34 6.67 -14.38
N LEU A 360 -10.17 7.01 -13.10
CA LEU A 360 -10.22 8.37 -12.57
C LEU A 360 -8.82 9.01 -12.53
N PRO A 361 -8.67 10.27 -12.98
CA PRO A 361 -7.42 11.04 -12.92
C PRO A 361 -6.92 11.27 -11.49
N ASP A 362 -7.84 11.63 -10.58
CA ASP A 362 -7.57 11.80 -9.15
C ASP A 362 -8.37 10.76 -8.37
N PHE A 363 -7.66 9.86 -7.69
CA PHE A 363 -8.26 8.81 -6.87
C PHE A 363 -7.35 8.48 -5.67
N SER A 364 -7.94 8.47 -4.47
CA SER A 364 -7.23 8.36 -3.20
C SER A 364 -6.71 6.95 -2.92
N ALA A 365 -7.49 5.92 -3.27
CA ALA A 365 -7.13 4.51 -3.12
C ALA A 365 -6.48 3.93 -4.41
N GLY A 366 -6.38 2.60 -4.50
CA GLY A 366 -5.97 1.90 -5.72
C GLY A 366 -7.14 1.75 -6.69
N ALA A 367 -8.20 1.12 -6.20
CA ALA A 367 -9.53 1.02 -6.78
C ALA A 367 -10.58 0.97 -5.64
N MET A 368 -11.86 0.72 -5.96
CA MET A 368 -12.99 0.65 -5.03
C MET A 368 -14.15 -0.12 -5.67
N GLU A 369 -14.76 -1.05 -4.94
CA GLU A 369 -15.48 -2.19 -5.50
C GLU A 369 -16.92 -1.92 -5.96
N ASN A 370 -17.35 -0.64 -6.01
CA ASN A 370 -18.76 -0.22 -6.00
C ASN A 370 -19.61 -1.07 -6.97
N TRP A 371 -20.70 -1.65 -6.48
CA TRP A 371 -21.33 -2.79 -7.15
C TRP A 371 -21.79 -2.44 -8.58
N GLY A 372 -21.16 -3.04 -9.58
CA GLY A 372 -21.44 -2.79 -11.01
C GLY A 372 -20.86 -1.48 -11.59
N LEU A 373 -20.14 -0.67 -10.80
CA LEU A 373 -19.45 0.57 -11.21
C LEU A 373 -18.12 0.71 -10.44
N ILE A 374 -17.14 -0.10 -10.81
CA ILE A 374 -15.85 -0.16 -10.12
C ILE A 374 -14.99 1.04 -10.54
N THR A 375 -14.44 1.79 -9.58
CA THR A 375 -13.59 2.96 -9.82
C THR A 375 -12.13 2.64 -9.55
N TYR A 376 -11.23 3.07 -10.43
CA TYR A 376 -9.79 2.82 -10.39
C TYR A 376 -9.02 4.13 -10.55
N ARG A 377 -7.82 4.23 -9.96
CA ARG A 377 -6.82 5.22 -10.42
C ARG A 377 -6.35 4.85 -11.83
N GLU A 378 -6.01 5.83 -12.68
CA GLU A 378 -5.48 5.57 -14.04
C GLU A 378 -4.41 4.46 -14.07
N THR A 379 -3.46 4.46 -13.14
CA THR A 379 -2.36 3.47 -13.01
C THR A 379 -2.76 2.05 -12.60
N ALA A 380 -4.03 1.80 -12.25
CA ALA A 380 -4.56 0.50 -11.86
C ALA A 380 -5.49 -0.12 -12.93
N MET A 381 -5.85 0.62 -13.97
CA MET A 381 -6.73 0.15 -15.06
C MET A 381 -6.17 0.39 -16.47
N LEU A 382 -5.26 1.35 -16.65
CA LEU A 382 -4.74 1.72 -17.96
C LEU A 382 -3.35 1.12 -18.20
N TYR A 383 -3.22 0.44 -19.34
CA TYR A 383 -1.99 -0.18 -19.81
C TYR A 383 -1.73 0.21 -21.27
N GLN A 384 -0.61 0.88 -21.53
CA GLN A 384 -0.19 1.26 -22.87
C GLN A 384 0.94 0.35 -23.34
N GLU A 385 0.65 -0.53 -24.30
CA GLU A 385 1.64 -1.42 -24.91
C GLU A 385 2.84 -0.61 -25.47
N GLY A 386 4.06 -1.13 -25.28
CA GLY A 386 5.31 -0.43 -25.62
C GLY A 386 5.70 0.76 -24.72
N ILE A 387 4.90 1.12 -23.71
CA ILE A 387 5.20 2.22 -22.77
C ILE A 387 5.10 1.77 -21.30
N SER A 388 4.03 1.09 -20.92
CA SER A 388 3.86 0.48 -19.59
C SER A 388 4.76 -0.75 -19.43
N THR A 389 5.22 -1.02 -18.20
CA THR A 389 6.09 -2.18 -17.92
C THR A 389 5.28 -3.47 -17.76
N SER A 390 5.95 -4.63 -17.79
CA SER A 390 5.35 -5.91 -17.41
C SER A 390 4.79 -5.91 -15.98
N GLY A 391 5.44 -5.19 -15.05
CA GLY A 391 4.94 -4.97 -13.70
C GLY A 391 3.71 -4.05 -13.65
N SER A 392 3.60 -3.05 -14.53
CA SER A 392 2.37 -2.28 -14.71
C SER A 392 1.24 -3.14 -15.27
N LYS A 393 1.54 -4.03 -16.24
CA LYS A 393 0.58 -5.00 -16.77
C LYS A 393 0.06 -5.93 -15.67
N GLN A 394 0.96 -6.44 -14.83
CA GLN A 394 0.59 -7.26 -13.68
C GLN A 394 -0.26 -6.49 -12.68
N ARG A 395 0.10 -5.26 -12.32
CA ARG A 395 -0.71 -4.43 -11.41
C ARG A 395 -2.14 -4.25 -11.91
N VAL A 396 -2.35 -4.04 -13.22
CA VAL A 396 -3.69 -3.96 -13.79
C VAL A 396 -4.42 -5.30 -13.67
N ALA A 397 -3.77 -6.43 -13.97
CA ALA A 397 -4.40 -7.75 -13.83
C ALA A 397 -4.80 -8.06 -12.38
N VAL A 398 -3.88 -7.85 -11.43
CA VAL A 398 -4.10 -8.02 -9.99
C VAL A 398 -5.29 -7.19 -9.51
N VAL A 399 -5.26 -5.86 -9.70
CA VAL A 399 -6.31 -4.99 -9.13
C VAL A 399 -7.66 -5.25 -9.80
N VAL A 400 -7.73 -5.47 -11.12
CA VAL A 400 -9.00 -5.87 -11.76
C VAL A 400 -9.53 -7.19 -11.17
N SER A 401 -8.64 -8.12 -10.81
CA SER A 401 -8.98 -9.40 -10.17
C SER A 401 -9.47 -9.24 -8.73
N HIS A 402 -8.88 -8.31 -7.96
CA HIS A 402 -9.28 -7.94 -6.60
C HIS A 402 -10.71 -7.37 -6.58
N GLU A 403 -10.95 -6.31 -7.36
CA GLU A 403 -12.27 -5.65 -7.46
C GLU A 403 -13.37 -6.58 -7.97
N HIS A 404 -13.02 -7.56 -8.81
CA HIS A 404 -13.96 -8.56 -9.31
C HIS A 404 -14.29 -9.64 -8.26
N ALA A 405 -13.37 -9.96 -7.33
CA ALA A 405 -13.64 -10.86 -6.22
C ALA A 405 -14.61 -10.23 -5.20
N HIS A 406 -14.47 -8.93 -4.94
CA HIS A 406 -15.35 -8.18 -4.05
C HIS A 406 -16.83 -8.18 -4.45
N GLN A 407 -17.13 -8.42 -5.73
CA GLN A 407 -18.51 -8.57 -6.22
C GLN A 407 -19.25 -9.74 -5.54
N TRP A 408 -18.51 -10.67 -4.93
CA TRP A 408 -19.00 -11.68 -3.99
C TRP A 408 -18.61 -11.35 -2.52
N PHE A 409 -17.34 -11.00 -2.26
CA PHE A 409 -16.78 -10.72 -0.91
C PHE A 409 -16.70 -9.21 -0.62
N GLY A 410 -17.82 -8.63 -0.21
CA GLY A 410 -18.00 -7.19 0.03
C GLY A 410 -19.39 -6.76 -0.42
N ASN A 411 -19.76 -7.14 -1.65
CA ASN A 411 -21.00 -6.69 -2.27
C ASN A 411 -22.16 -7.66 -1.97
N LEU A 412 -22.06 -8.90 -2.44
CA LEU A 412 -23.09 -9.93 -2.22
C LEU A 412 -23.24 -10.28 -0.74
N VAL A 413 -22.11 -10.53 -0.07
CA VAL A 413 -22.00 -10.71 1.39
C VAL A 413 -21.04 -9.66 1.92
N THR A 414 -21.42 -8.97 3.00
CA THR A 414 -20.65 -7.85 3.59
C THR A 414 -20.41 -8.11 5.07
N PRO A 415 -19.33 -7.66 5.70
CA PRO A 415 -19.19 -7.69 7.15
C PRO A 415 -20.33 -6.93 7.85
N SER A 416 -20.83 -7.47 8.97
CA SER A 416 -21.85 -6.83 9.80
C SER A 416 -21.35 -5.54 10.48
N TRP A 417 -20.04 -5.44 10.69
CA TRP A 417 -19.35 -4.23 11.14
C TRP A 417 -17.88 -4.28 10.71
N TRP A 418 -17.22 -3.12 10.63
CA TRP A 418 -15.82 -2.97 10.20
C TRP A 418 -14.81 -3.79 11.01
N THR A 419 -15.19 -4.28 12.19
CA THR A 419 -14.45 -5.30 12.96
C THR A 419 -14.05 -6.54 12.15
N ASP A 420 -14.88 -6.99 11.21
CA ASP A 420 -14.57 -8.12 10.32
C ASP A 420 -14.28 -7.66 8.86
N LEU A 421 -13.71 -6.46 8.69
CA LEU A 421 -13.29 -5.91 7.38
C LEU A 421 -12.48 -6.91 6.54
N TRP A 422 -11.62 -7.71 7.18
CA TRP A 422 -10.79 -8.71 6.53
C TRP A 422 -11.58 -9.80 5.77
N LEU A 423 -12.89 -9.99 6.05
CA LEU A 423 -13.77 -10.86 5.26
C LEU A 423 -14.02 -10.34 3.83
N ASN A 424 -13.79 -9.05 3.59
CA ASN A 424 -13.67 -8.47 2.26
C ASN A 424 -12.22 -8.53 1.80
N GLU A 425 -11.37 -7.70 2.42
CA GLU A 425 -10.04 -7.35 1.91
C GLU A 425 -9.10 -8.56 1.83
N GLY A 426 -9.11 -9.43 2.85
CA GLY A 426 -8.30 -10.64 2.86
C GLY A 426 -8.77 -11.67 1.83
N PHE A 427 -10.08 -11.73 1.55
CA PHE A 427 -10.61 -12.60 0.50
C PHE A 427 -10.28 -12.07 -0.89
N ALA A 428 -10.45 -10.77 -1.14
CA ALA A 428 -10.04 -10.16 -2.40
C ALA A 428 -8.53 -10.31 -2.64
N SER A 429 -7.70 -10.05 -1.62
CA SER A 429 -6.23 -10.20 -1.64
C SER A 429 -5.73 -11.63 -1.84
N TYR A 430 -6.53 -12.67 -1.52
CA TYR A 430 -6.20 -14.04 -1.90
C TYR A 430 -6.72 -14.40 -3.29
N MET A 431 -7.98 -14.03 -3.58
CA MET A 431 -8.63 -14.36 -4.85
C MET A 431 -7.98 -13.64 -6.04
N GLU A 432 -7.40 -12.45 -5.86
CA GLU A 432 -6.77 -11.67 -6.94
C GLU A 432 -5.74 -12.49 -7.72
N TYR A 433 -4.89 -13.24 -7.01
CA TYR A 433 -3.86 -14.09 -7.60
C TYR A 433 -4.49 -15.28 -8.35
N ILE A 434 -5.56 -15.85 -7.82
CA ILE A 434 -6.30 -16.96 -8.44
C ILE A 434 -6.99 -16.51 -9.74
N GLY A 435 -7.66 -15.35 -9.72
CA GLY A 435 -8.30 -14.79 -10.92
C GLY A 435 -7.30 -14.24 -11.95
N MET A 436 -6.11 -13.80 -11.51
CA MET A 436 -5.02 -13.43 -12.39
C MET A 436 -4.42 -14.65 -13.09
N ASP A 437 -4.14 -15.72 -12.34
CA ASP A 437 -3.62 -16.98 -12.90
C ASP A 437 -4.59 -17.56 -13.95
N ALA A 438 -5.90 -17.40 -13.74
CA ALA A 438 -6.94 -17.83 -14.69
C ALA A 438 -6.93 -17.08 -16.04
N VAL A 439 -6.28 -15.91 -16.15
CA VAL A 439 -6.17 -15.15 -17.41
C VAL A 439 -4.75 -15.03 -17.96
N GLU A 440 -3.71 -15.11 -17.11
CA GLU A 440 -2.30 -15.05 -17.48
C GLU A 440 -1.49 -16.20 -16.80
N PRO A 441 -1.84 -17.48 -17.03
CA PRO A 441 -1.30 -18.64 -16.28
C PRO A 441 0.21 -18.90 -16.47
N THR A 442 0.87 -18.17 -17.37
CA THR A 442 2.33 -18.25 -17.54
C THR A 442 3.10 -17.42 -16.51
N TRP A 443 2.40 -16.61 -15.71
CA TRP A 443 3.00 -15.67 -14.75
C TRP A 443 3.29 -16.30 -13.37
N LYS A 444 2.82 -17.54 -13.12
CA LYS A 444 2.97 -18.24 -11.83
C LYS A 444 2.44 -17.40 -10.66
N ALA A 445 1.23 -16.84 -10.78
CA ALA A 445 0.71 -15.87 -9.82
C ALA A 445 0.67 -16.44 -8.39
N LEU A 446 0.24 -17.69 -8.26
CA LEU A 446 0.13 -18.39 -6.97
C LEU A 446 1.48 -18.61 -6.25
N GLU A 447 2.59 -18.60 -6.98
CA GLU A 447 3.94 -18.65 -6.39
C GLU A 447 4.36 -17.26 -5.89
N GLN A 448 4.07 -16.20 -6.66
CA GLN A 448 4.42 -14.82 -6.32
C GLN A 448 3.77 -14.32 -5.02
N PHE A 449 2.58 -14.83 -4.66
CA PHE A 449 1.87 -14.53 -3.41
C PHE A 449 2.77 -14.60 -2.16
N VAL A 450 3.66 -15.60 -2.10
CA VAL A 450 4.45 -15.86 -0.88
C VAL A 450 5.41 -14.71 -0.58
N VAL A 451 6.10 -14.18 -1.60
CA VAL A 451 7.10 -13.10 -1.42
C VAL A 451 6.47 -11.70 -1.40
N HIS A 452 5.26 -11.53 -1.95
CA HIS A 452 4.60 -10.23 -2.07
C HIS A 452 3.61 -9.92 -0.94
N ASP A 453 2.92 -10.91 -0.40
CA ASP A 453 1.95 -10.74 0.68
C ASP A 453 2.40 -11.39 1.99
N LEU A 454 2.64 -12.72 1.98
CA LEU A 454 2.86 -13.50 3.20
C LEU A 454 4.14 -13.08 3.94
N GLN A 455 5.30 -13.12 3.27
CA GLN A 455 6.56 -12.66 3.85
C GLN A 455 6.53 -11.14 4.12
N ASN A 456 5.73 -10.39 3.37
CA ASN A 456 5.65 -8.94 3.45
C ASN A 456 4.88 -8.44 4.68
N VAL A 457 3.80 -9.12 5.07
CA VAL A 457 3.02 -8.78 6.28
C VAL A 457 3.72 -9.23 7.57
N PHE A 458 4.52 -10.30 7.55
CA PHE A 458 5.33 -10.73 8.71
C PHE A 458 6.16 -9.57 9.30
N GLY A 459 6.68 -8.67 8.45
CA GLY A 459 7.47 -7.51 8.89
C GLY A 459 6.69 -6.45 9.70
N LEU A 460 5.36 -6.43 9.60
CA LEU A 460 4.47 -5.58 10.40
C LEU A 460 3.90 -6.34 11.61
N ASP A 461 3.46 -7.58 11.40
CA ASP A 461 2.78 -8.37 12.44
C ASP A 461 3.75 -8.88 13.54
N ALA A 462 5.06 -8.82 13.28
CA ALA A 462 6.13 -9.04 14.25
C ALA A 462 6.49 -7.81 15.12
N LEU A 463 5.73 -6.71 15.04
CA LEU A 463 5.84 -5.57 15.96
C LEU A 463 4.97 -5.75 17.19
N GLU A 464 5.28 -5.05 18.28
CA GLU A 464 4.42 -5.04 19.46
C GLU A 464 3.14 -4.23 19.20
N SER A 465 3.22 -3.19 18.36
CA SER A 465 2.13 -2.31 17.92
C SER A 465 1.24 -2.85 16.77
N SER A 466 1.39 -4.12 16.39
CA SER A 466 0.43 -4.85 15.55
C SER A 466 -0.90 -5.09 16.29
N HIS A 467 -1.91 -5.63 15.61
CA HIS A 467 -3.24 -5.93 16.17
C HIS A 467 -3.81 -7.28 15.69
N PRO A 468 -4.89 -7.79 16.33
CA PRO A 468 -5.68 -8.89 15.79
C PRO A 468 -6.38 -8.47 14.49
N ILE A 469 -6.67 -9.43 13.60
CA ILE A 469 -7.30 -9.13 12.30
C ILE A 469 -8.81 -8.86 12.43
N SER A 470 -9.44 -9.44 13.45
CA SER A 470 -10.80 -9.10 13.89
C SER A 470 -10.69 -8.27 15.17
N ILE A 471 -11.02 -6.99 15.09
CA ILE A 471 -10.74 -5.98 16.14
C ILE A 471 -11.96 -5.09 16.38
N GLU A 472 -12.29 -4.79 17.64
CA GLU A 472 -13.40 -3.90 17.98
C GLU A 472 -13.15 -2.48 17.44
N VAL A 473 -14.04 -1.98 16.58
CA VAL A 473 -13.99 -0.62 16.02
C VAL A 473 -15.07 0.23 16.67
N GLY A 474 -14.66 1.23 17.46
CA GLY A 474 -15.54 2.10 18.24
C GLY A 474 -15.86 3.44 17.59
N HIS A 475 -14.99 3.96 16.70
CA HIS A 475 -15.15 5.27 16.04
C HIS A 475 -14.76 5.23 14.55
N PRO A 476 -15.38 6.02 13.65
CA PRO A 476 -15.07 5.96 12.21
C PRO A 476 -13.60 6.22 11.84
N ASP A 477 -12.91 7.12 12.56
CA ASP A 477 -11.46 7.36 12.38
C ASP A 477 -10.64 6.06 12.46
N GLU A 478 -11.02 5.15 13.36
CA GLU A 478 -10.31 3.91 13.65
C GLU A 478 -10.45 2.90 12.51
N ILE A 479 -11.52 2.98 11.71
CA ILE A 479 -11.70 2.16 10.51
C ILE A 479 -10.52 2.38 9.56
N SER A 480 -10.11 3.64 9.36
CA SER A 480 -8.99 3.99 8.47
C SER A 480 -7.62 3.52 9.00
N GLU A 481 -7.53 3.07 10.25
CA GLU A 481 -6.31 2.47 10.80
C GLU A 481 -6.22 0.95 10.59
N ILE A 482 -7.34 0.29 10.25
CA ILE A 482 -7.39 -1.16 9.96
C ILE A 482 -7.47 -1.49 8.46
N PHE A 483 -7.62 -0.47 7.60
CA PHE A 483 -7.30 -0.57 6.17
C PHE A 483 -5.78 -0.65 5.95
N ASP A 484 -5.19 -1.74 6.42
CA ASP A 484 -3.74 -1.92 6.55
C ASP A 484 -3.30 -3.37 6.21
N LYS A 485 -1.99 -3.66 6.23
CA LYS A 485 -1.48 -4.97 5.79
C LYS A 485 -1.98 -6.16 6.62
N ILE A 486 -2.49 -5.95 7.84
CA ILE A 486 -3.07 -7.01 8.65
C ILE A 486 -4.40 -7.48 8.04
N SER A 487 -5.34 -6.57 7.73
CA SER A 487 -6.62 -6.97 7.12
C SER A 487 -6.49 -7.48 5.68
N TYR A 488 -5.52 -7.00 4.92
CA TYR A 488 -5.21 -7.46 3.56
C TYR A 488 -4.31 -8.72 3.58
N GLY A 489 -3.00 -8.56 3.81
CA GLY A 489 -1.99 -9.59 3.63
C GLY A 489 -2.02 -10.73 4.66
N LYS A 490 -2.25 -10.44 5.96
CA LYS A 490 -2.45 -11.51 6.95
C LYS A 490 -3.78 -12.22 6.70
N GLY A 491 -4.83 -11.48 6.33
CA GLY A 491 -6.11 -12.03 5.89
C GLY A 491 -5.95 -13.04 4.77
N ALA A 492 -5.34 -12.63 3.66
CA ALA A 492 -5.06 -13.53 2.53
C ALA A 492 -4.20 -14.73 2.93
N SER A 493 -3.19 -14.53 3.78
CA SER A 493 -2.29 -15.60 4.22
C SER A 493 -3.00 -16.66 5.07
N ILE A 494 -3.86 -16.26 6.02
CA ILE A 494 -4.65 -17.22 6.81
C ILE A 494 -5.78 -17.86 5.99
N ILE A 495 -6.30 -17.18 4.96
CA ILE A 495 -7.27 -17.74 4.01
C ILE A 495 -6.61 -18.78 3.09
N ARG A 496 -5.41 -18.50 2.56
CA ARG A 496 -4.58 -19.48 1.84
C ARG A 496 -4.26 -20.70 2.72
N MET A 497 -3.91 -20.48 3.98
CA MET A 497 -3.66 -21.56 4.94
C MET A 497 -4.90 -22.47 5.10
N MET A 498 -6.11 -21.89 5.15
CA MET A 498 -7.36 -22.66 5.15
C MET A 498 -7.60 -23.45 3.85
N ASP A 499 -7.32 -22.86 2.69
CA ASP A 499 -7.42 -23.57 1.40
C ASP A 499 -6.54 -24.84 1.41
N HIS A 500 -5.27 -24.70 1.81
CA HIS A 500 -4.35 -25.85 1.88
C HIS A 500 -4.72 -26.88 2.95
N PHE A 501 -5.16 -26.50 4.17
CA PHE A 501 -5.50 -27.49 5.20
C PHE A 501 -6.87 -28.15 5.03
N LEU A 502 -7.85 -27.46 4.42
CA LEU A 502 -9.15 -28.05 4.07
C LEU A 502 -9.11 -28.78 2.72
N THR A 503 -8.07 -28.56 1.92
CA THR A 503 -8.00 -28.78 0.46
C THR A 503 -8.94 -27.88 -0.34
N THR A 504 -8.42 -27.36 -1.45
CA THR A 504 -9.07 -26.40 -2.35
C THR A 504 -10.48 -26.79 -2.77
N GLU A 505 -10.74 -28.08 -3.01
CA GLU A 505 -12.06 -28.56 -3.43
C GLU A 505 -13.10 -28.65 -2.31
N VAL A 506 -12.69 -28.71 -1.04
CA VAL A 506 -13.60 -28.55 0.11
C VAL A 506 -13.80 -27.06 0.39
N PHE A 507 -12.71 -26.29 0.34
CA PHE A 507 -12.71 -24.85 0.55
C PHE A 507 -13.64 -24.12 -0.44
N LYS A 508 -13.49 -24.33 -1.76
CA LYS A 508 -14.39 -23.81 -2.81
C LYS A 508 -15.87 -24.12 -2.54
N LYS A 509 -16.21 -25.36 -2.19
CA LYS A 509 -17.58 -25.76 -1.86
C LYS A 509 -18.07 -25.05 -0.60
N GLY A 510 -17.21 -24.90 0.41
CA GLY A 510 -17.51 -24.20 1.66
C GLY A 510 -17.80 -22.71 1.45
N LEU A 511 -16.98 -22.03 0.64
CA LEU A 511 -17.23 -20.66 0.19
C LEU A 511 -18.53 -20.55 -0.62
N SER A 512 -18.77 -21.48 -1.54
CA SER A 512 -20.01 -21.52 -2.34
C SER A 512 -21.25 -21.65 -1.44
N ASN A 513 -21.19 -22.49 -0.40
CA ASN A 513 -22.24 -22.64 0.59
C ASN A 513 -22.43 -21.39 1.46
N TYR A 514 -21.32 -20.75 1.89
CA TYR A 514 -21.33 -19.50 2.67
C TYR A 514 -21.99 -18.36 1.89
N LEU A 515 -21.52 -18.09 0.67
CA LEU A 515 -22.01 -17.01 -0.18
C LEU A 515 -23.49 -17.19 -0.56
N ASN A 516 -23.92 -18.41 -0.89
CA ASN A 516 -25.35 -18.71 -1.12
C ASN A 516 -26.19 -18.54 0.16
N GLY A 517 -25.68 -18.94 1.34
CA GLY A 517 -26.39 -18.82 2.61
C GLY A 517 -26.52 -17.39 3.14
N LYS A 518 -25.63 -16.47 2.72
CA LYS A 518 -25.56 -15.08 3.18
C LYS A 518 -25.84 -14.03 2.09
N ALA A 519 -26.24 -14.45 0.90
CA ALA A 519 -26.53 -13.56 -0.23
C ALA A 519 -27.47 -12.41 0.16
N TYR A 520 -27.08 -11.18 -0.22
CA TYR A 520 -27.75 -9.91 0.06
C TYR A 520 -27.92 -9.55 1.54
N GLN A 521 -27.20 -10.22 2.43
CA GLN A 521 -27.18 -9.95 3.88
C GLN A 521 -25.77 -9.50 4.33
N SER A 522 -25.58 -9.38 5.64
CA SER A 522 -24.25 -9.27 6.25
C SER A 522 -23.85 -10.56 7.00
N ALA A 523 -22.56 -10.67 7.31
CA ALA A 523 -21.96 -11.82 7.98
C ALA A 523 -20.93 -11.41 9.05
N GLU A 524 -20.64 -12.32 9.96
CA GLU A 524 -19.52 -12.29 10.90
C GLU A 524 -18.61 -13.50 10.63
N GLN A 525 -17.35 -13.49 11.08
CA GLN A 525 -16.40 -14.58 10.81
C GLN A 525 -16.92 -15.97 11.23
N ASN A 526 -17.77 -16.03 12.26
CA ASN A 526 -18.43 -17.27 12.72
C ASN A 526 -19.34 -17.92 11.66
N ASP A 527 -19.93 -17.14 10.74
CA ASP A 527 -20.75 -17.67 9.64
C ASP A 527 -19.90 -18.44 8.63
N LEU A 528 -18.74 -17.88 8.28
CA LEU A 528 -17.74 -18.52 7.42
C LEU A 528 -17.21 -19.80 8.09
N TRP A 529 -16.83 -19.73 9.38
CA TRP A 529 -16.39 -20.89 10.16
C TRP A 529 -17.44 -22.01 10.17
N SER A 530 -18.72 -21.66 10.30
CA SER A 530 -19.83 -22.62 10.27
C SER A 530 -19.95 -23.30 8.91
N ALA A 531 -19.84 -22.54 7.81
CA ALA A 531 -19.95 -23.07 6.45
C ALA A 531 -18.76 -23.97 6.07
N LEU A 532 -17.53 -23.53 6.36
CA LEU A 532 -16.31 -24.31 6.12
C LEU A 532 -16.32 -25.62 6.95
N THR A 533 -16.63 -25.55 8.24
CA THR A 533 -16.68 -26.75 9.11
C THR A 533 -17.68 -27.78 8.61
N LYS A 534 -18.91 -27.36 8.25
CA LYS A 534 -19.96 -28.26 7.71
C LYS A 534 -19.51 -28.98 6.45
N GLN A 535 -18.81 -28.29 5.56
CA GLN A 535 -18.33 -28.88 4.30
C GLN A 535 -17.09 -29.77 4.53
N ALA A 536 -16.21 -29.42 5.46
CA ALA A 536 -15.05 -30.21 5.85
C ALA A 536 -15.41 -31.55 6.52
N TYR A 537 -16.46 -31.56 7.35
CA TYR A 537 -16.99 -32.79 7.97
C TYR A 537 -17.67 -33.68 6.94
N LYS A 538 -18.44 -33.09 6.02
CA LYS A 538 -19.15 -33.81 4.93
C LYS A 538 -18.19 -34.54 4.00
N ASP A 539 -17.11 -33.87 3.59
CA ASP A 539 -16.09 -34.42 2.68
C ASP A 539 -14.93 -35.11 3.45
N LYS A 540 -15.02 -35.18 4.79
CA LYS A 540 -14.12 -35.90 5.72
C LYS A 540 -12.65 -35.48 5.71
N VAL A 541 -12.35 -34.20 5.47
CA VAL A 541 -10.97 -33.66 5.56
C VAL A 541 -10.62 -33.20 6.97
N LEU A 542 -11.62 -32.78 7.77
CA LEU A 542 -11.44 -32.38 9.16
C LEU A 542 -12.16 -33.36 10.10
N ASP A 543 -11.54 -33.67 11.23
CA ASP A 543 -12.12 -34.55 12.25
C ASP A 543 -13.39 -33.91 12.86
N SER A 544 -14.43 -34.70 13.09
CA SER A 544 -15.70 -34.23 13.64
C SER A 544 -15.61 -33.59 15.04
N SER A 545 -14.51 -33.79 15.75
CA SER A 545 -14.20 -33.18 17.05
C SER A 545 -13.41 -31.87 16.98
N VAL A 546 -13.09 -31.36 15.78
CA VAL A 546 -12.32 -30.13 15.58
C VAL A 546 -13.01 -29.23 14.56
N SER A 547 -13.50 -28.07 14.96
CA SER A 547 -14.09 -27.09 14.06
C SER A 547 -13.07 -26.14 13.44
N VAL A 548 -13.42 -25.53 12.31
CA VAL A 548 -12.62 -24.43 11.72
C VAL A 548 -12.59 -23.23 12.67
N LYS A 549 -13.64 -23.02 13.47
CA LYS A 549 -13.66 -21.94 14.48
C LYS A 549 -12.55 -22.11 15.51
N GLU A 550 -12.43 -23.29 16.12
CA GLU A 550 -11.44 -23.56 17.17
C GLU A 550 -9.99 -23.38 16.69
N ILE A 551 -9.73 -23.71 15.41
CA ILE A 551 -8.45 -23.42 14.78
C ILE A 551 -8.29 -21.91 14.55
N MET A 552 -9.23 -21.29 13.82
CA MET A 552 -9.05 -19.95 13.26
C MET A 552 -9.25 -18.81 14.26
N ASP A 553 -9.97 -19.01 15.37
CA ASP A 553 -10.02 -18.05 16.48
C ASP A 553 -8.60 -17.74 17.00
N THR A 554 -7.71 -18.74 17.04
CA THR A 554 -6.29 -18.55 17.42
C THR A 554 -5.48 -17.76 16.38
N TRP A 555 -6.00 -17.57 15.17
CA TRP A 555 -5.36 -16.80 14.10
C TRP A 555 -5.99 -15.42 13.89
N THR A 556 -7.26 -15.23 14.27
CA THR A 556 -7.98 -13.97 14.06
C THR A 556 -8.12 -13.07 15.29
N LEU A 557 -8.24 -13.65 16.50
CA LEU A 557 -8.52 -12.91 17.74
C LEU A 557 -7.27 -12.48 18.52
N GLN A 558 -6.06 -12.84 18.06
CA GLN A 558 -4.80 -12.50 18.71
C GLN A 558 -3.76 -11.91 17.73
N THR A 559 -2.93 -11.00 18.24
CA THR A 559 -1.88 -10.29 17.48
C THR A 559 -0.67 -11.18 17.19
N GLY A 560 -0.05 -11.02 16.01
CA GLY A 560 1.17 -11.72 15.65
C GLY A 560 0.95 -13.14 15.12
N PHE A 561 2.05 -13.88 15.04
CA PHE A 561 2.17 -15.25 14.54
C PHE A 561 3.28 -16.00 15.30
N PRO A 562 3.31 -17.34 15.25
CA PRO A 562 4.33 -18.10 15.96
C PRO A 562 5.64 -18.20 15.18
N LEU A 563 6.75 -18.25 15.93
CA LEU A 563 7.97 -18.94 15.51
C LEU A 563 7.88 -20.40 15.97
N ILE A 564 8.06 -21.33 15.04
CA ILE A 564 8.23 -22.75 15.35
C ILE A 564 9.71 -23.06 15.43
N THR A 565 10.18 -23.50 16.60
CA THR A 565 11.55 -24.01 16.77
C THR A 565 11.56 -25.52 16.66
N VAL A 566 12.39 -26.04 15.74
CA VAL A 566 12.59 -27.46 15.44
C VAL A 566 13.88 -27.92 16.12
N THR A 567 13.76 -28.68 17.21
CA THR A 567 14.91 -29.23 17.94
C THR A 567 14.94 -30.75 17.74
N ARG A 568 15.94 -31.25 17.02
CA ARG A 568 16.11 -32.69 16.78
C ARG A 568 16.88 -33.36 17.92
N ASN A 569 16.43 -34.55 18.33
CA ASN A 569 17.24 -35.48 19.11
C ASN A 569 17.91 -36.47 18.15
N TYR A 570 19.22 -36.32 17.97
CA TYR A 570 19.98 -37.11 17.00
C TYR A 570 20.29 -38.54 17.46
N ASP A 571 20.18 -38.84 18.76
CA ASP A 571 20.42 -40.19 19.32
C ASP A 571 19.21 -41.12 19.12
N ASN A 572 17.99 -40.60 19.22
CA ASN A 572 16.75 -41.38 19.17
C ASN A 572 15.80 -41.03 18.01
N GLY A 573 16.12 -40.00 17.21
CA GLY A 573 15.35 -39.61 16.03
C GLY A 573 14.04 -38.86 16.29
N SER A 574 13.71 -38.56 17.55
CA SER A 574 12.54 -37.70 17.87
C SER A 574 12.82 -36.23 17.54
N ILE A 575 11.77 -35.49 17.20
CA ILE A 575 11.85 -34.05 16.93
C ILE A 575 10.87 -33.31 17.83
N THR A 576 11.39 -32.43 18.67
CA THR A 576 10.57 -31.54 19.51
C THR A 576 10.28 -30.26 18.71
N LEU A 577 8.99 -29.93 18.59
CA LEU A 577 8.56 -28.62 18.12
C LEU A 577 8.16 -27.77 19.33
N THR A 578 8.58 -26.52 19.39
CA THR A 578 8.07 -25.52 20.35
C THR A 578 7.54 -24.30 19.61
N GLN A 579 6.59 -23.58 20.21
CA GLN A 579 6.08 -22.32 19.67
C GLN A 579 6.16 -21.16 20.68
N GLU A 580 6.50 -19.98 20.18
CA GLU A 580 6.47 -18.68 20.85
C GLU A 580 6.00 -17.61 19.87
N ARG A 581 5.48 -16.46 20.33
CA ARG A 581 5.17 -15.34 19.43
C ARG A 581 6.47 -14.81 18.81
N PHE A 582 6.54 -14.72 17.48
CA PHE A 582 7.65 -14.05 16.84
C PHE A 582 7.52 -12.53 17.01
N LEU A 583 8.60 -11.89 17.47
CA LEU A 583 8.75 -10.45 17.59
C LEU A 583 10.11 -10.02 17.07
N LEU A 584 10.17 -8.90 16.34
CA LEU A 584 11.43 -8.28 15.92
C LEU A 584 12.20 -7.64 17.09
N ARG A 585 11.52 -7.37 18.21
CA ARG A 585 12.12 -6.88 19.46
C ARG A 585 12.00 -7.95 20.54
N ASN A 586 13.13 -8.47 21.01
CA ASN A 586 13.17 -9.23 22.26
C ASN A 586 13.21 -8.26 23.45
N SER A 587 12.05 -7.79 23.89
CA SER A 587 11.93 -6.90 25.04
C SER A 587 12.17 -7.67 26.33
N GLY A 588 13.33 -7.46 26.97
CA GLY A 588 13.71 -8.11 28.24
C GLY A 588 12.80 -7.80 29.45
N THR A 589 11.73 -7.04 29.24
CA THR A 589 10.55 -7.03 30.11
C THR A 589 9.76 -8.33 29.92
N THR A 590 9.93 -9.28 30.85
CA THR A 590 8.95 -10.35 31.09
C THR A 590 7.53 -9.77 31.14
N VAL A 591 6.62 -10.25 30.29
CA VAL A 591 5.22 -9.78 30.27
C VAL A 591 4.47 -10.36 31.46
N THR A 592 4.46 -9.63 32.58
CA THR A 592 3.90 -10.09 33.85
C THR A 592 2.40 -9.82 33.98
N SER A 593 1.56 -10.57 33.28
CA SER A 593 0.16 -10.85 33.72
C SER A 593 -0.57 -11.91 32.89
N GLU A 594 -0.32 -11.97 31.58
CA GLU A 594 -1.07 -12.84 30.66
C GLU A 594 -0.18 -13.94 30.09
N ALA A 595 -0.75 -15.13 29.86
CA ALA A 595 -0.03 -16.22 29.22
C ALA A 595 0.22 -15.88 27.74
N GLU A 596 1.47 -16.05 27.27
CA GLU A 596 1.82 -15.76 25.89
C GLU A 596 0.91 -16.52 24.90
N PRO A 597 0.45 -15.88 23.81
CA PRO A 597 -0.46 -16.48 22.85
C PRO A 597 0.12 -17.77 22.26
N LEU A 598 -0.78 -18.72 22.00
CA LEU A 598 -0.50 -20.01 21.39
C LEU A 598 -1.45 -20.21 20.21
N TRP A 599 -0.94 -20.77 19.12
CA TRP A 599 -1.67 -20.96 17.89
C TRP A 599 -2.00 -22.43 17.65
N TRP A 600 -3.11 -22.67 16.96
CA TRP A 600 -3.45 -24.00 16.45
C TRP A 600 -2.79 -24.19 15.08
N VAL A 601 -1.56 -24.74 15.08
CA VAL A 601 -0.65 -24.70 13.92
C VAL A 601 -0.76 -25.95 13.05
N PRO A 602 -1.06 -25.83 11.73
CA PRO A 602 -0.99 -26.94 10.78
C PRO A 602 0.47 -27.28 10.44
N ILE A 603 0.90 -28.53 10.67
CA ILE A 603 2.29 -28.94 10.47
C ILE A 603 2.46 -29.79 9.20
N THR A 604 3.27 -29.27 8.27
CA THR A 604 3.77 -29.96 7.07
C THR A 604 5.30 -30.02 7.11
N TYR A 605 5.90 -31.09 6.56
CA TYR A 605 7.35 -31.28 6.53
C TYR A 605 7.80 -32.21 5.39
N THR A 606 9.09 -32.19 5.06
CA THR A 606 9.78 -33.19 4.22
C THR A 606 11.27 -33.27 4.57
N SER A 607 11.98 -34.29 4.08
CA SER A 607 13.41 -34.50 4.34
C SER A 607 14.22 -34.73 3.05
N GLU A 608 15.55 -34.69 3.16
CA GLU A 608 16.52 -34.94 2.07
C GLU A 608 16.26 -36.22 1.27
N LYS A 609 15.62 -37.21 1.90
CA LYS A 609 15.26 -38.51 1.31
C LYS A 609 13.87 -38.56 0.69
N GLN A 610 12.95 -37.68 1.11
CA GLN A 610 11.55 -37.68 0.65
C GLN A 610 11.31 -36.65 -0.46
N LEU A 611 11.88 -35.45 -0.36
CA LEU A 611 11.80 -34.35 -1.33
C LEU A 611 10.36 -34.01 -1.80
N ASN A 612 9.34 -34.33 -1.01
CA ASN A 612 7.94 -34.14 -1.39
C ASN A 612 7.44 -32.74 -1.00
N PHE A 613 7.80 -31.76 -1.82
CA PHE A 613 7.33 -30.38 -1.67
C PHE A 613 5.92 -30.13 -2.26
N ASN A 614 5.24 -31.17 -2.74
CA ASN A 614 3.90 -31.04 -3.33
C ASN A 614 2.76 -31.40 -2.37
N ASN A 615 3.04 -32.12 -1.29
CA ASN A 615 2.03 -32.42 -0.27
C ASN A 615 1.96 -31.30 0.78
N THR A 616 0.98 -30.40 0.63
CA THR A 616 0.69 -29.33 1.59
C THR A 616 -0.37 -29.71 2.63
N GLN A 617 -0.87 -30.95 2.66
CA GLN A 617 -1.88 -31.36 3.64
C GLN A 617 -1.23 -31.59 5.02
N PRO A 618 -1.70 -30.97 6.11
CA PRO A 618 -1.11 -31.13 7.43
C PRO A 618 -1.20 -32.57 7.94
N THR A 619 -0.06 -33.14 8.33
CA THR A 619 0.02 -34.52 8.88
C THR A 619 0.02 -34.55 10.40
N LYS A 620 0.29 -33.40 11.03
CA LYS A 620 0.29 -33.16 12.48
C LYS A 620 -0.25 -31.75 12.74
N TRP A 621 -0.64 -31.50 13.99
CA TRP A 621 -1.11 -30.20 14.47
C TRP A 621 -0.53 -29.92 15.85
N MET A 622 -0.15 -28.68 16.13
CA MET A 622 0.06 -28.20 17.50
C MET A 622 -1.25 -27.57 17.97
N LYS A 623 -1.94 -28.14 18.95
CA LYS A 623 -3.32 -27.75 19.31
C LYS A 623 -3.37 -26.61 20.33
N ALA A 624 -2.80 -25.45 19.98
CA ALA A 624 -2.47 -24.38 20.93
C ALA A 624 -1.59 -24.88 22.10
N GLU A 625 -0.72 -25.84 21.81
CA GLU A 625 0.23 -26.45 22.74
C GLU A 625 1.59 -25.76 22.64
N ARG A 626 2.23 -25.43 23.79
CA ARG A 626 3.56 -24.79 23.84
C ARG A 626 4.64 -25.64 23.15
N SER A 627 4.50 -26.96 23.20
CA SER A 627 5.40 -27.91 22.54
C SER A 627 4.69 -29.23 22.23
N ILE A 628 5.09 -29.88 21.14
CA ILE A 628 4.76 -31.28 20.84
C ILE A 628 6.04 -32.06 20.49
N ILE A 629 6.02 -33.38 20.68
CA ILE A 629 7.11 -34.27 20.26
C ILE A 629 6.62 -35.13 19.10
N LEU A 630 7.39 -35.14 18.02
CA LEU A 630 7.16 -35.97 16.84
C LEU A 630 8.12 -37.17 16.86
N ASN A 631 7.56 -38.35 17.10
CA ASN A 631 8.24 -39.63 16.96
C ASN A 631 8.04 -40.17 15.53
N ASP A 632 8.80 -41.21 15.18
CA ASP A 632 8.59 -42.07 14.00
C ASP A 632 8.68 -41.38 12.62
N LEU A 633 9.34 -40.22 12.55
CA LEU A 633 9.53 -39.46 11.29
C LEU A 633 10.53 -40.12 10.32
N ASN A 634 11.31 -41.10 10.75
CA ASN A 634 12.27 -41.87 9.94
C ASN A 634 13.28 -41.03 9.12
N VAL A 635 13.73 -39.91 9.69
CA VAL A 635 14.81 -39.07 9.13
C VAL A 635 16.14 -39.44 9.78
N SER A 636 17.16 -39.72 8.97
CA SER A 636 18.51 -40.05 9.46
C SER A 636 19.14 -38.88 10.22
N PRO A 637 19.98 -39.12 11.25
CA PRO A 637 20.86 -38.11 11.84
C PRO A 637 21.72 -37.35 10.81
N SER A 638 21.96 -37.94 9.63
CA SER A 638 22.73 -37.33 8.53
C SER A 638 21.91 -36.59 7.47
N GLU A 639 20.59 -36.66 7.52
CA GLU A 639 19.66 -36.05 6.55
C GLU A 639 19.07 -34.76 7.12
N TRP A 640 18.89 -33.71 6.31
CA TRP A 640 18.11 -32.53 6.73
C TRP A 640 16.60 -32.79 6.75
N ILE A 641 15.88 -32.04 7.59
CA ILE A 641 14.42 -31.89 7.56
C ILE A 641 14.02 -30.42 7.37
N LEU A 642 12.94 -30.18 6.64
CA LEU A 642 12.32 -28.86 6.44
C LEU A 642 10.83 -28.91 6.81
N PHE A 643 10.34 -27.84 7.42
CA PHE A 643 8.92 -27.66 7.79
C PHE A 643 8.30 -26.47 7.04
N ASN A 644 6.96 -26.41 7.03
CA ASN A 644 6.15 -25.43 6.30
C ASN A 644 6.30 -25.54 4.76
N ILE A 645 5.88 -26.68 4.21
CA ILE A 645 5.97 -26.98 2.78
C ILE A 645 5.18 -25.95 1.96
N GLN A 646 5.86 -25.37 0.95
CA GLN A 646 5.41 -24.21 0.16
C GLN A 646 4.99 -22.97 0.99
N GLU A 647 5.48 -22.84 2.23
CA GLU A 647 5.16 -21.73 3.14
C GLU A 647 3.64 -21.51 3.26
N THR A 648 2.89 -22.60 3.40
CA THR A 648 1.41 -22.61 3.41
C THR A 648 0.80 -22.25 4.76
N GLY A 649 1.53 -22.45 5.84
CA GLY A 649 1.19 -21.96 7.17
C GLY A 649 1.74 -20.55 7.41
N TYR A 650 0.95 -19.70 8.08
CA TYR A 650 1.34 -18.34 8.45
C TYR A 650 2.26 -18.34 9.68
N TYR A 651 3.44 -18.96 9.57
CA TYR A 651 4.42 -19.08 10.66
C TYR A 651 5.86 -19.21 10.14
N ARG A 652 6.82 -18.73 10.94
CA ARG A 652 8.25 -18.85 10.67
C ARG A 652 8.85 -20.11 11.26
N VAL A 653 9.95 -20.62 10.70
CA VAL A 653 10.64 -21.81 11.20
C VAL A 653 12.11 -21.53 11.48
N THR A 654 12.58 -21.91 12.68
CA THR A 654 14.01 -22.05 12.97
C THR A 654 14.33 -23.49 13.38
N TYR A 655 15.58 -23.89 13.19
CA TYR A 655 16.07 -25.23 13.45
C TYR A 655 17.24 -25.20 14.46
N ASP A 656 17.58 -26.35 15.02
CA ASP A 656 18.87 -26.53 15.68
C ASP A 656 20.06 -26.30 14.71
N ARG A 657 21.25 -26.08 15.29
CA ARG A 657 22.46 -25.71 14.53
C ARG A 657 22.90 -26.80 13.54
N GLU A 658 22.69 -28.07 13.85
CA GLU A 658 23.14 -29.17 13.01
C GLU A 658 22.25 -29.30 11.77
N ASN A 659 20.93 -29.20 11.93
CA ASN A 659 20.00 -29.17 10.82
C ASN A 659 20.19 -27.93 9.93
N TRP A 660 20.43 -26.75 10.51
CA TRP A 660 20.79 -25.55 9.73
C TRP A 660 22.06 -25.77 8.88
N GLN A 661 23.10 -26.41 9.42
CA GLN A 661 24.33 -26.70 8.68
C GLN A 661 24.11 -27.75 7.57
N MET A 662 23.21 -28.73 7.78
CA MET A 662 22.81 -29.66 6.72
C MET A 662 22.05 -28.97 5.59
N ILE A 663 21.17 -28.00 5.91
CA ILE A 663 20.46 -27.17 4.93
C ILE A 663 21.45 -26.28 4.15
N ILE A 664 22.34 -25.55 4.82
CA ILE A 664 23.38 -24.72 4.19
C ILE A 664 24.25 -25.57 3.26
N LYS A 665 24.60 -26.79 3.69
CA LYS A 665 25.35 -27.75 2.87
C LYS A 665 24.56 -28.17 1.63
N GLN A 666 23.25 -28.46 1.72
CA GLN A 666 22.40 -28.78 0.56
C GLN A 666 22.30 -27.61 -0.41
N LEU A 667 22.08 -26.39 0.11
CA LEU A 667 21.96 -25.18 -0.70
C LEU A 667 23.24 -24.87 -1.50
N ASN A 668 24.40 -25.29 -1.01
CA ASN A 668 25.70 -25.18 -1.70
C ASN A 668 26.10 -26.43 -2.52
N LYS A 669 25.21 -27.41 -2.74
CA LYS A 669 25.42 -28.48 -3.73
C LYS A 669 24.92 -28.05 -5.12
N GLU A 670 25.38 -28.71 -6.17
CA GLU A 670 24.83 -28.57 -7.53
C GLU A 670 23.31 -28.87 -7.59
N ASN A 671 22.83 -29.81 -6.76
CA ASN A 671 21.42 -30.17 -6.63
C ASN A 671 20.64 -29.33 -5.58
N PHE A 672 21.02 -28.07 -5.34
CA PHE A 672 20.28 -27.18 -4.42
C PHE A 672 18.79 -27.04 -4.75
N LYS A 673 18.43 -27.20 -6.04
CA LYS A 673 17.05 -27.16 -6.56
C LYS A 673 16.18 -28.35 -6.15
N ASP A 674 16.74 -29.37 -5.49
CA ASP A 674 15.95 -30.42 -4.82
C ASP A 674 15.08 -29.84 -3.69
N ILE A 675 15.46 -28.69 -3.12
CA ILE A 675 14.58 -27.88 -2.26
C ILE A 675 13.73 -26.97 -3.16
N SER A 676 12.41 -26.96 -2.95
CA SER A 676 11.48 -26.18 -3.78
C SER A 676 11.81 -24.67 -3.80
N THR A 677 11.56 -24.01 -4.91
CA THR A 677 11.87 -22.57 -5.08
C THR A 677 11.15 -21.67 -4.07
N ILE A 678 9.96 -22.07 -3.60
CA ILE A 678 9.26 -21.39 -2.51
C ILE A 678 9.99 -21.60 -1.17
N ASN A 679 10.33 -22.85 -0.80
CA ASN A 679 11.03 -23.11 0.46
C ASN A 679 12.48 -22.59 0.46
N ARG A 680 13.12 -22.44 -0.71
CA ARG A 680 14.40 -21.72 -0.85
C ARG A 680 14.27 -20.22 -0.59
N ALA A 681 13.13 -19.62 -0.90
CA ALA A 681 12.81 -18.23 -0.55
C ALA A 681 12.49 -18.10 0.95
N GLN A 682 11.64 -18.97 1.49
CA GLN A 682 11.35 -19.07 2.93
C GLN A 682 12.64 -19.15 3.74
N LEU A 683 13.57 -20.05 3.38
CA LEU A 683 14.83 -20.24 4.13
C LEU A 683 15.70 -18.99 4.22
N ILE A 684 15.67 -18.12 3.20
CA ILE A 684 16.38 -16.83 3.23
C ILE A 684 15.65 -15.83 4.11
N ASP A 685 14.33 -15.68 3.93
CA ASP A 685 13.53 -14.72 4.67
C ASP A 685 13.45 -15.06 6.17
N ASP A 686 13.26 -16.34 6.51
CA ASP A 686 13.36 -16.84 7.89
C ASP A 686 14.77 -16.57 8.44
N ALA A 687 15.85 -17.02 7.79
CA ALA A 687 17.20 -16.87 8.35
C ALA A 687 17.57 -15.40 8.62
N LEU A 688 17.26 -14.47 7.71
CA LEU A 688 17.58 -13.06 7.85
C LEU A 688 16.69 -12.34 8.89
N ASN A 689 15.39 -12.66 8.97
CA ASN A 689 14.51 -12.08 9.99
C ASN A 689 14.72 -12.68 11.38
N LEU A 690 15.06 -13.98 11.48
CA LEU A 690 15.47 -14.61 12.73
C LEU A 690 16.76 -13.99 13.27
N ALA A 691 17.76 -13.75 12.42
CA ALA A 691 18.98 -13.07 12.82
C ALA A 691 18.70 -11.63 13.28
N ARG A 692 17.83 -10.90 12.57
CA ARG A 692 17.37 -9.56 12.96
C ARG A 692 16.68 -9.52 14.33
N ALA A 693 15.92 -10.57 14.66
CA ALA A 693 15.26 -10.74 15.96
C ALA A 693 16.17 -11.34 17.07
N GLY A 694 17.42 -11.69 16.76
CA GLY A 694 18.32 -12.38 17.69
C GLY A 694 17.95 -13.84 17.99
N LYS A 695 17.12 -14.45 17.15
CA LYS A 695 16.69 -15.86 17.20
C LYS A 695 17.57 -16.81 16.36
N LEU A 696 18.48 -16.24 15.56
CA LEU A 696 19.54 -16.95 14.82
C LEU A 696 20.83 -16.13 14.86
N ASP A 697 21.99 -16.77 14.68
CA ASP A 697 23.27 -16.06 14.56
C ASP A 697 23.43 -15.47 13.15
N TYR A 698 23.86 -14.21 13.05
CA TYR A 698 24.06 -13.53 11.77
C TYR A 698 25.07 -14.22 10.85
N THR A 699 26.03 -14.96 11.40
CA THR A 699 26.94 -15.80 10.60
C THR A 699 26.19 -16.92 9.88
N ILE A 700 25.29 -17.63 10.58
CA ILE A 700 24.45 -18.68 9.97
C ILE A 700 23.53 -18.08 8.90
N ALA A 701 22.97 -16.89 9.14
CA ALA A 701 22.12 -16.22 8.15
C ALA A 701 22.88 -15.79 6.87
N PHE A 702 24.12 -15.31 7.00
CA PHE A 702 24.96 -15.02 5.82
C PHE A 702 25.51 -16.28 5.14
N ASP A 703 25.78 -17.33 5.91
CA ASP A 703 26.15 -18.65 5.37
C ASP A 703 24.95 -19.24 4.59
N VAL A 704 23.70 -19.00 5.00
CA VAL A 704 22.50 -19.26 4.18
C VAL A 704 22.49 -18.39 2.91
N THR A 705 22.68 -17.07 2.98
CA THR A 705 22.65 -16.24 1.75
C THR A 705 23.81 -16.50 0.78
N SER A 706 24.85 -17.24 1.19
CA SER A 706 26.01 -17.55 0.35
C SER A 706 25.67 -18.28 -0.96
N TYR A 707 24.67 -19.17 -0.97
CA TYR A 707 24.32 -19.94 -2.17
C TYR A 707 23.71 -19.10 -3.30
N LEU A 708 23.30 -17.86 -3.02
CA LEU A 708 22.70 -16.97 -4.03
C LEU A 708 23.63 -16.71 -5.23
N ALA A 709 24.95 -16.87 -5.06
CA ALA A 709 25.91 -16.88 -6.16
C ALA A 709 25.60 -17.94 -7.27
N HIS A 710 24.81 -18.96 -6.95
CA HIS A 710 24.37 -20.03 -7.85
C HIS A 710 22.88 -19.93 -8.25
N GLU A 711 22.11 -19.07 -7.58
CA GLU A 711 20.67 -18.92 -7.80
C GLU A 711 20.34 -17.96 -8.95
N ILE A 712 19.25 -18.25 -9.66
CA ILE A 712 18.73 -17.45 -10.78
C ILE A 712 17.20 -17.28 -10.77
N GLU A 713 16.48 -18.02 -9.91
CA GLU A 713 15.02 -17.96 -9.84
C GLU A 713 14.53 -16.75 -9.04
N TYR A 714 13.35 -16.23 -9.41
CA TYR A 714 12.84 -14.95 -8.91
C TYR A 714 12.56 -14.93 -7.40
N LEU A 715 11.86 -15.94 -6.86
CA LEU A 715 11.37 -15.89 -5.48
C LEU A 715 12.49 -15.84 -4.43
N PRO A 716 13.55 -16.68 -4.48
CA PRO A 716 14.64 -16.60 -3.52
C PRO A 716 15.42 -15.28 -3.61
N TRP A 717 15.58 -14.74 -4.83
CA TRP A 717 16.18 -13.42 -5.03
C TRP A 717 15.30 -12.28 -4.50
N ASN A 718 13.98 -12.33 -4.68
CA ASN A 718 13.08 -11.31 -4.16
C ASN A 718 13.02 -11.33 -2.62
N ALA A 719 12.94 -12.52 -2.01
CA ALA A 719 13.07 -12.69 -0.56
C ALA A 719 14.42 -12.15 -0.03
N ALA A 720 15.53 -12.47 -0.72
CA ALA A 720 16.83 -11.91 -0.40
C ALA A 720 16.85 -10.39 -0.47
N PHE A 721 16.36 -9.79 -1.56
CA PHE A 721 16.32 -8.33 -1.71
C PHE A 721 15.44 -7.65 -0.66
N ASN A 722 14.26 -8.20 -0.35
CA ASN A 722 13.36 -7.64 0.68
C ASN A 722 14.02 -7.59 2.06
N ALA A 723 14.74 -8.64 2.46
CA ALA A 723 15.44 -8.69 3.74
C ALA A 723 16.80 -7.94 3.72
N MET A 724 17.52 -7.94 2.61
CA MET A 724 18.77 -7.20 2.44
C MET A 724 18.56 -5.68 2.31
N ASP A 725 17.38 -5.20 1.89
CA ASP A 725 17.04 -3.76 1.86
C ASP A 725 17.11 -3.15 3.27
N TYR A 726 16.73 -3.92 4.30
CA TYR A 726 16.95 -3.53 5.71
C TYR A 726 18.44 -3.46 6.07
N LEU A 727 19.24 -4.46 5.69
CA LEU A 727 20.69 -4.45 5.93
C LEU A 727 21.37 -3.28 5.22
N ASN A 728 20.92 -2.93 4.02
CA ASN A 728 21.37 -1.76 3.27
C ASN A 728 21.04 -0.45 4.01
N ASP A 729 19.77 -0.22 4.37
CA ASP A 729 19.31 0.95 5.14
C ASP A 729 20.11 1.14 6.44
N MET A 730 20.37 0.05 7.15
CA MET A 730 21.07 0.09 8.44
C MET A 730 22.58 0.29 8.31
N LEU A 731 23.23 -0.33 7.32
CA LEU A 731 24.68 -0.30 7.18
C LEU A 731 25.21 0.91 6.41
N ILE A 732 24.41 1.56 5.55
CA ILE A 732 24.87 2.65 4.66
C ILE A 732 25.47 3.87 5.40
N LYS A 733 25.10 4.08 6.67
CA LYS A 733 25.66 5.13 7.56
C LYS A 733 26.89 4.67 8.36
N THR A 734 27.44 3.47 8.11
CA THR A 734 28.40 2.80 9.00
C THR A 734 29.73 2.41 8.33
N GLN A 735 30.76 2.13 9.15
CA GLN A 735 32.01 1.52 8.69
C GLN A 735 31.78 0.06 8.26
N GLY A 736 32.37 -0.35 7.14
CA GLY A 736 32.20 -1.70 6.56
C GLY A 736 31.12 -1.83 5.49
N TYR A 737 30.38 -0.76 5.17
CA TYR A 737 29.41 -0.76 4.08
C TYR A 737 30.04 -1.04 2.70
N ASP A 738 31.32 -0.70 2.51
CA ASP A 738 32.10 -1.07 1.32
C ASP A 738 32.25 -2.59 1.18
N LYS A 739 32.39 -3.31 2.30
CA LYS A 739 32.42 -4.78 2.34
C LYS A 739 31.05 -5.40 2.14
N PHE A 740 29.99 -4.79 2.68
CA PHE A 740 28.61 -5.19 2.36
C PHE A 740 28.33 -5.06 0.86
N ARG A 741 28.68 -3.92 0.24
CA ARG A 741 28.61 -3.72 -1.22
C ARG A 741 29.35 -4.81 -2.00
N LEU A 742 30.59 -5.13 -1.61
CA LEU A 742 31.38 -6.16 -2.29
C LEU A 742 30.78 -7.57 -2.15
N TYR A 743 30.17 -7.89 -1.00
CA TYR A 743 29.43 -9.14 -0.81
C TYR A 743 28.21 -9.22 -1.74
N ILE A 744 27.39 -8.18 -1.78
CA ILE A 744 26.20 -8.11 -2.64
C ILE A 744 26.58 -8.23 -4.12
N LEU A 745 27.61 -7.52 -4.58
CA LEU A 745 28.10 -7.62 -5.96
C LEU A 745 28.63 -9.04 -6.30
N LYS A 746 29.28 -9.71 -5.34
CA LYS A 746 29.76 -11.11 -5.49
C LYS A 746 28.60 -12.10 -5.64
N LEU A 747 27.49 -11.92 -4.93
CA LEU A 747 26.29 -12.76 -5.12
C LEU A 747 25.61 -12.47 -6.47
N LEU A 748 25.52 -11.20 -6.88
CA LEU A 748 24.84 -10.77 -8.10
C LEU A 748 25.56 -11.18 -9.40
N ASP A 749 26.88 -11.40 -9.37
CA ASP A 749 27.72 -11.59 -10.55
C ASP A 749 27.20 -12.64 -11.56
N ASN A 750 26.78 -13.81 -11.08
CA ASN A 750 26.24 -14.88 -11.93
C ASN A 750 24.88 -14.48 -12.52
N VAL A 751 23.89 -14.14 -11.67
CA VAL A 751 22.54 -13.82 -12.13
C VAL A 751 22.53 -12.58 -13.06
N TYR A 752 23.38 -11.58 -12.81
CA TYR A 752 23.58 -10.42 -13.68
C TYR A 752 24.00 -10.83 -15.10
N LYS A 753 24.95 -11.77 -15.22
CA LYS A 753 25.42 -12.30 -16.51
C LYS A 753 24.34 -13.13 -17.23
N GLN A 754 23.48 -13.83 -16.49
CA GLN A 754 22.37 -14.61 -17.07
C GLN A 754 21.23 -13.72 -17.59
N VAL A 755 20.79 -12.73 -16.80
CA VAL A 755 19.66 -11.86 -17.17
C VAL A 755 20.05 -10.80 -18.19
N GLY A 756 21.23 -10.20 -18.05
CA GLY A 756 21.80 -9.16 -18.91
C GLY A 756 21.05 -7.83 -18.91
N PHE A 757 21.68 -6.79 -19.46
CA PHE A 757 21.09 -5.44 -19.63
C PHE A 757 20.17 -5.32 -20.86
N ILE A 758 19.88 -6.41 -21.57
CA ILE A 758 19.01 -6.42 -22.75
C ILE A 758 17.74 -7.20 -22.43
N ASP A 759 16.61 -6.52 -22.60
CA ASP A 759 15.28 -7.08 -22.40
C ASP A 759 14.82 -7.79 -23.69
N LYS A 760 14.54 -9.10 -23.61
CA LYS A 760 14.31 -9.94 -24.81
C LYS A 760 12.83 -10.22 -24.98
N VAL A 761 12.35 -10.11 -26.22
CA VAL A 761 10.95 -10.46 -26.57
C VAL A 761 10.74 -11.96 -26.33
N GLY A 762 9.78 -12.29 -25.47
CA GLY A 762 9.45 -13.68 -25.13
C GLY A 762 10.16 -14.25 -23.88
N ASP A 763 10.97 -13.46 -23.16
CA ASP A 763 11.45 -13.87 -21.83
C ASP A 763 10.25 -14.13 -20.88
N PRO A 764 10.30 -15.17 -20.03
CA PRO A 764 9.31 -15.37 -18.97
C PRO A 764 9.22 -14.16 -18.04
N GLN A 765 8.02 -13.80 -17.59
CA GLN A 765 7.81 -12.59 -16.79
C GLN A 765 8.66 -12.57 -15.50
N LEU A 766 8.80 -13.70 -14.81
CA LEU A 766 9.69 -13.80 -13.65
C LEU A 766 11.16 -13.56 -13.99
N THR A 767 11.63 -13.94 -15.19
CA THR A 767 12.98 -13.62 -15.67
C THR A 767 13.13 -12.12 -15.95
N VAL A 768 12.08 -11.46 -16.46
CA VAL A 768 12.03 -10.01 -16.62
C VAL A 768 12.04 -9.31 -15.24
N PHE A 769 11.36 -9.84 -14.23
CA PHE A 769 11.41 -9.29 -12.87
C PHE A 769 12.78 -9.50 -12.20
N THR A 770 13.37 -10.69 -12.28
CA THR A 770 14.75 -10.93 -11.82
C THR A 770 15.71 -9.96 -12.52
N ARG A 771 15.55 -9.69 -13.82
CA ARG A 771 16.34 -8.68 -14.54
C ARG A 771 16.18 -7.29 -13.92
N ILE A 772 14.94 -6.82 -13.72
CA ILE A 772 14.67 -5.48 -13.17
C ILE A 772 15.32 -5.32 -11.79
N ASP A 773 15.13 -6.30 -10.91
CA ASP A 773 15.63 -6.24 -9.53
C ASP A 773 17.16 -6.33 -9.48
N VAL A 774 17.76 -7.30 -10.19
CA VAL A 774 19.23 -7.48 -10.28
C VAL A 774 19.92 -6.26 -10.88
N LEU A 775 19.38 -5.66 -11.94
CA LEU A 775 19.93 -4.44 -12.53
C LEU A 775 19.75 -3.22 -11.61
N ASN A 776 18.59 -3.08 -10.94
CA ASN A 776 18.38 -2.04 -9.94
C ASN A 776 19.42 -2.14 -8.81
N TRP A 777 19.60 -3.34 -8.23
CA TRP A 777 20.60 -3.58 -7.19
C TRP A 777 22.03 -3.34 -7.70
N ALA A 778 22.45 -3.93 -8.82
CA ALA A 778 23.80 -3.73 -9.36
C ALA A 778 24.12 -2.25 -9.62
N CYS A 779 23.19 -1.48 -10.19
CA CYS A 779 23.37 -0.05 -10.42
C CYS A 779 23.34 0.79 -9.13
N ASN A 780 22.59 0.38 -8.10
CA ASN A 780 22.60 1.03 -6.77
C ASN A 780 23.92 0.79 -6.04
N PHE A 781 24.49 -0.42 -6.15
CA PHE A 781 25.79 -0.78 -5.58
C PHE A 781 27.00 -0.35 -6.45
N ASN A 782 26.76 0.41 -7.53
CA ASN A 782 27.76 1.00 -8.42
C ASN A 782 28.56 -0.01 -9.27
N HIS A 783 27.91 -1.08 -9.75
CA HIS A 783 28.46 -1.95 -10.77
C HIS A 783 28.75 -1.17 -12.07
N GLU A 784 30.01 -1.13 -12.51
CA GLU A 784 30.48 -0.22 -13.57
C GLU A 784 29.74 -0.41 -14.90
N ASP A 785 29.63 -1.65 -15.37
CA ASP A 785 28.87 -2.00 -16.59
C ASP A 785 27.39 -1.61 -16.49
N CYS A 786 26.79 -1.73 -15.30
CA CYS A 786 25.38 -1.36 -15.08
C CYS A 786 25.19 0.16 -15.25
N ILE A 787 26.06 0.96 -14.64
CA ILE A 787 26.06 2.42 -14.77
C ILE A 787 26.36 2.83 -16.23
N MET A 788 27.36 2.22 -16.88
CA MET A 788 27.73 2.53 -18.25
C MET A 788 26.58 2.26 -19.24
N ASN A 789 25.92 1.11 -19.13
CA ASN A 789 24.75 0.80 -19.97
C ASN A 789 23.58 1.76 -19.69
N ALA A 790 23.26 2.05 -18.42
CA ALA A 790 22.20 2.98 -18.07
C ALA A 790 22.45 4.39 -18.62
N VAL A 791 23.64 4.94 -18.39
CA VAL A 791 24.03 6.28 -18.89
C VAL A 791 24.02 6.33 -20.41
N GLN A 792 24.53 5.30 -21.09
CA GLN A 792 24.55 5.27 -22.55
C GLN A 792 23.14 5.14 -23.15
N GLN A 793 22.25 4.33 -22.56
CA GLN A 793 20.85 4.23 -23.01
C GLN A 793 20.09 5.54 -22.80
N PHE A 794 20.24 6.20 -21.64
CA PHE A 794 19.61 7.50 -21.39
C PHE A 794 20.17 8.60 -22.32
N LYS A 795 21.48 8.59 -22.60
CA LYS A 795 22.12 9.47 -23.59
C LYS A 795 21.60 9.23 -25.01
N ASN A 796 21.40 7.97 -25.41
CA ASN A 796 20.80 7.62 -26.70
C ASN A 796 19.36 8.17 -26.80
N TRP A 797 18.54 8.00 -25.75
CA TRP A 797 17.17 8.55 -25.71
C TRP A 797 17.16 10.08 -25.84
N ARG A 798 18.01 10.80 -25.09
CA ARG A 798 18.13 12.27 -25.21
C ARG A 798 18.48 12.74 -26.63
N ASN A 799 19.26 11.95 -27.35
CA ASN A 799 19.69 12.25 -28.72
C ASN A 799 18.71 11.73 -29.80
N THR A 800 17.63 11.03 -29.42
CA THR A 800 16.67 10.46 -30.38
C THR A 800 15.72 11.55 -30.90
N PRO A 801 15.48 11.67 -32.22
CA PRO A 801 14.49 12.61 -32.76
C PRO A 801 13.10 12.36 -32.20
N ASN A 802 12.42 13.42 -31.74
CA ASN A 802 11.11 13.38 -31.06
C ASN A 802 11.09 12.43 -29.83
N PRO A 803 11.90 12.69 -28.79
CA PRO A 803 12.11 11.75 -27.68
C PRO A 803 10.87 11.55 -26.78
N ASN A 804 9.84 12.37 -26.92
CA ASN A 804 8.54 12.19 -26.26
C ASN A 804 7.74 11.02 -26.88
N ILE A 805 8.05 10.62 -28.12
CA ILE A 805 7.40 9.54 -28.86
C ILE A 805 8.38 8.37 -29.01
N ASN A 806 9.60 8.69 -29.47
CA ASN A 806 10.64 7.71 -29.78
C ASN A 806 11.56 7.52 -28.57
N ASN A 807 11.14 6.64 -27.65
CA ASN A 807 11.97 6.21 -26.53
C ASN A 807 12.62 4.84 -26.82
N PRO A 808 13.93 4.74 -27.06
CA PRO A 808 14.60 3.47 -27.37
C PRO A 808 14.80 2.56 -26.16
N ILE A 809 14.45 2.99 -24.94
CA ILE A 809 14.61 2.23 -23.71
C ILE A 809 13.38 1.33 -23.52
N SER A 810 13.58 0.00 -23.41
CA SER A 810 12.50 -0.95 -23.09
C SER A 810 11.76 -0.49 -21.83
N PRO A 811 10.42 -0.47 -21.80
CA PRO A 811 9.62 -0.12 -20.63
C PRO A 811 10.16 -0.70 -19.32
N ASN A 812 10.50 -1.98 -19.32
CA ASN A 812 10.97 -2.71 -18.14
C ASN A 812 12.28 -2.13 -17.57
N LEU A 813 13.17 -1.64 -18.44
CA LEU A 813 14.47 -1.07 -18.05
C LEU A 813 14.40 0.41 -17.65
N ARG A 814 13.32 1.13 -18.00
CA ARG A 814 13.19 2.59 -17.79
C ARG A 814 13.44 3.01 -16.35
N ARG A 815 12.91 2.27 -15.36
CA ARG A 815 13.14 2.56 -13.92
C ARG A 815 14.64 2.63 -13.59
N VAL A 816 15.40 1.61 -13.98
CA VAL A 816 16.84 1.51 -13.70
C VAL A 816 17.61 2.56 -14.50
N VAL A 817 17.33 2.67 -15.80
CA VAL A 817 18.02 3.58 -16.72
C VAL A 817 17.83 5.05 -16.33
N TYR A 818 16.59 5.48 -16.08
CA TYR A 818 16.29 6.86 -15.68
C TYR A 818 16.91 7.21 -14.33
N CYS A 819 16.65 6.39 -13.30
CA CYS A 819 17.11 6.65 -11.95
C CYS A 819 18.64 6.68 -11.86
N THR A 820 19.33 5.74 -12.53
CA THR A 820 20.80 5.69 -12.55
C THR A 820 21.39 6.86 -13.31
N ALA A 821 20.84 7.22 -14.49
CA ALA A 821 21.34 8.36 -15.25
C ALA A 821 21.13 9.71 -14.54
N ILE A 822 20.01 9.90 -13.85
CA ILE A 822 19.73 11.12 -13.06
C ILE A 822 20.57 11.18 -11.77
N ARG A 823 20.97 10.02 -11.22
CA ARG A 823 21.85 9.91 -10.04
C ARG A 823 23.31 10.29 -10.31
N VAL A 824 23.81 10.01 -11.52
CA VAL A 824 25.22 10.26 -11.91
C VAL A 824 25.39 11.45 -12.86
N GLY A 825 24.30 11.91 -13.48
CA GLY A 825 24.21 13.20 -14.17
C GLY A 825 23.86 14.34 -13.19
N GLY A 826 23.29 15.42 -13.73
CA GLY A 826 22.87 16.58 -12.97
C GLY A 826 21.60 17.24 -13.54
N GLN A 827 21.58 18.57 -13.53
CA GLN A 827 20.41 19.37 -13.94
C GLN A 827 19.91 19.05 -15.36
N SER A 828 20.80 18.77 -16.33
CA SER A 828 20.40 18.48 -17.72
C SER A 828 19.62 17.16 -17.84
N GLU A 829 20.05 16.12 -17.13
CA GLU A 829 19.37 14.82 -17.09
C GLU A 829 18.02 14.95 -16.35
N TRP A 830 18.00 15.71 -15.25
CA TRP A 830 16.81 15.94 -14.44
C TRP A 830 15.74 16.74 -15.20
N GLU A 831 16.10 17.87 -15.79
CA GLU A 831 15.19 18.71 -16.59
C GLU A 831 14.76 18.01 -17.88
N PHE A 832 15.59 17.12 -18.43
CA PHE A 832 15.16 16.25 -19.51
C PHE A 832 14.04 15.29 -19.06
N ALA A 833 14.15 14.65 -17.90
CA ALA A 833 13.12 13.75 -17.38
C ALA A 833 11.84 14.50 -16.98
N TRP A 834 11.97 15.67 -16.35
CA TRP A 834 10.84 16.57 -16.04
C TRP A 834 10.09 16.99 -17.31
N GLN A 835 10.83 17.30 -18.39
CA GLN A 835 10.33 17.53 -19.75
C GLN A 835 9.35 16.43 -20.24
N ARG A 836 9.71 15.17 -19.97
CA ARG A 836 8.94 13.98 -20.35
C ARG A 836 7.76 13.74 -19.39
N TYR A 837 7.92 14.04 -18.10
CA TYR A 837 6.85 13.91 -17.10
C TYR A 837 5.66 14.81 -17.44
N LEU A 838 5.92 16.07 -17.78
CA LEU A 838 4.88 17.02 -18.18
C LEU A 838 4.21 16.60 -19.50
N ALA A 839 5.00 16.15 -20.48
CA ALA A 839 4.51 15.85 -21.83
C ALA A 839 3.78 14.51 -22.01
N THR A 840 4.01 13.49 -21.16
CA THR A 840 3.38 12.18 -21.32
C THR A 840 1.93 12.14 -20.78
N ASN A 841 1.05 11.42 -21.48
CA ASN A 841 -0.35 11.18 -21.07
C ASN A 841 -0.59 9.77 -20.47
N VAL A 842 0.48 8.97 -20.30
CA VAL A 842 0.43 7.61 -19.76
C VAL A 842 0.80 7.61 -18.28
N GLY A 843 -0.13 7.19 -17.41
CA GLY A 843 0.06 7.23 -15.95
C GLY A 843 1.26 6.43 -15.44
N SER A 844 1.52 5.23 -16.00
CA SER A 844 2.68 4.42 -15.60
C SER A 844 4.02 5.07 -15.92
N GLU A 845 4.12 5.81 -17.03
CA GLU A 845 5.33 6.54 -17.41
C GLU A 845 5.52 7.78 -16.51
N LYS A 846 4.43 8.49 -16.15
CA LYS A 846 4.47 9.54 -15.12
C LYS A 846 5.03 9.02 -13.79
N ASP A 847 4.53 7.87 -13.32
CA ASP A 847 4.98 7.22 -12.09
C ASP A 847 6.48 6.87 -12.10
N LEU A 848 6.99 6.35 -13.21
CA LEU A 848 8.42 6.04 -13.38
C LEU A 848 9.28 7.30 -13.37
N LEU A 849 8.85 8.36 -14.06
CA LEU A 849 9.58 9.62 -14.13
C LEU A 849 9.60 10.34 -12.76
N LEU A 850 8.49 10.34 -12.02
CA LEU A 850 8.44 10.89 -10.66
C LEU A 850 9.42 10.19 -9.71
N GLN A 851 9.50 8.86 -9.76
CA GLN A 851 10.48 8.10 -8.97
C GLN A 851 11.92 8.42 -9.40
N ALA A 852 12.19 8.47 -10.70
CA ALA A 852 13.54 8.69 -11.21
C ALA A 852 14.08 10.11 -10.95
N LEU A 853 13.22 11.13 -10.95
CA LEU A 853 13.57 12.52 -10.60
C LEU A 853 14.09 12.65 -9.16
N ALA A 854 13.64 11.78 -8.24
CA ALA A 854 14.14 11.75 -6.87
C ALA A 854 15.53 11.11 -6.73
N CYS A 855 16.07 10.45 -7.77
CA CYS A 855 17.35 9.74 -7.70
C CYS A 855 18.59 10.66 -7.80
N THR A 856 18.42 11.95 -8.08
CA THR A 856 19.53 12.91 -8.17
C THR A 856 20.24 13.12 -6.84
N ARG A 857 21.55 13.43 -6.88
CA ARG A 857 22.35 13.77 -5.70
C ARG A 857 22.41 15.28 -5.42
N GLU A 858 21.81 16.09 -6.30
CA GLU A 858 21.74 17.56 -6.17
C GLU A 858 20.72 17.98 -5.10
N ILE A 859 21.22 18.36 -3.92
CA ILE A 859 20.41 18.78 -2.75
C ILE A 859 19.36 19.85 -3.12
N TRP A 860 19.72 20.81 -3.97
CA TRP A 860 18.82 21.90 -4.37
C TRP A 860 17.69 21.43 -5.32
N LEU A 861 17.95 20.41 -6.16
CA LEU A 861 16.91 19.80 -7.00
C LEU A 861 15.93 18.99 -6.14
N LEU A 862 16.42 18.25 -5.14
CA LEU A 862 15.56 17.52 -4.20
C LEU A 862 14.66 18.46 -3.39
N ASN A 863 15.20 19.56 -2.87
CA ASN A 863 14.40 20.57 -2.16
C ASN A 863 13.36 21.23 -3.08
N ARG A 864 13.74 21.65 -4.30
CA ARG A 864 12.82 22.19 -5.31
C ARG A 864 11.68 21.21 -5.63
N TYR A 865 12.00 19.92 -5.68
CA TYR A 865 11.04 18.87 -6.02
C TYR A 865 10.05 18.56 -4.88
N LEU A 866 10.50 18.57 -3.62
CA LEU A 866 9.62 18.51 -2.45
C LEU A 866 8.65 19.69 -2.40
N ASP A 867 9.14 20.91 -2.65
CA ASP A 867 8.32 22.13 -2.67
C ASP A 867 7.27 22.10 -3.80
N TRP A 868 7.65 21.63 -5.00
CA TRP A 868 6.72 21.42 -6.12
C TRP A 868 5.66 20.36 -5.83
N ALA A 869 5.93 19.34 -5.02
CA ALA A 869 4.96 18.31 -4.67
C ALA A 869 3.78 18.84 -3.82
N VAL A 870 3.96 20.00 -3.17
CA VAL A 870 2.95 20.67 -2.32
C VAL A 870 2.68 22.12 -2.76
N THR A 871 2.90 22.40 -4.05
CA THR A 871 2.58 23.67 -4.70
C THR A 871 1.51 23.44 -5.76
N GLU A 872 0.40 24.18 -5.70
CA GLU A 872 -0.64 24.11 -6.73
C GLU A 872 -0.10 24.48 -8.12
N ASN A 873 -0.62 23.83 -9.16
CA ASN A 873 -0.25 24.06 -10.56
C ASN A 873 1.24 23.84 -10.90
N SER A 874 2.02 23.17 -10.03
CA SER A 874 3.42 22.78 -10.29
C SER A 874 3.58 21.76 -11.43
N GLY A 875 2.48 21.13 -11.85
CA GLY A 875 2.45 19.99 -12.76
C GLY A 875 2.34 18.63 -12.05
N ILE A 876 2.52 18.59 -10.72
CA ILE A 876 2.35 17.38 -9.89
C ILE A 876 0.91 17.35 -9.33
N ARG A 877 0.18 16.24 -9.48
CA ARG A 877 -1.17 16.11 -8.88
C ARG A 877 -1.07 15.93 -7.36
N LYS A 878 -2.07 16.39 -6.61
CA LYS A 878 -2.18 16.27 -5.14
C LYS A 878 -1.99 14.82 -4.65
N GLN A 879 -2.56 13.85 -5.37
CA GLN A 879 -2.41 12.40 -5.14
C GLN A 879 -1.02 11.80 -5.42
N ASP A 880 -0.11 12.55 -6.04
CA ASP A 880 1.23 12.08 -6.41
C ASP A 880 2.31 12.55 -5.41
N ALA A 881 1.97 13.49 -4.52
CA ALA A 881 2.90 14.08 -3.55
C ALA A 881 3.52 13.03 -2.62
N THR A 882 2.75 12.05 -2.14
CA THR A 882 3.25 10.93 -1.32
C THR A 882 4.34 10.14 -2.03
N ARG A 883 4.22 9.95 -3.35
CA ARG A 883 5.22 9.28 -4.20
C ARG A 883 6.49 10.11 -4.30
N VAL A 884 6.40 11.44 -4.36
CA VAL A 884 7.57 12.33 -4.33
C VAL A 884 8.30 12.23 -2.99
N PHE A 885 7.60 12.47 -1.87
CA PHE A 885 8.18 12.36 -0.52
C PHE A 885 8.79 10.98 -0.26
N GLY A 886 8.09 9.90 -0.61
CA GLY A 886 8.62 8.53 -0.51
C GLY A 886 9.85 8.28 -1.37
N SER A 887 9.88 8.80 -2.61
CA SER A 887 11.03 8.60 -3.50
C SER A 887 12.26 9.41 -3.07
N VAL A 888 12.07 10.62 -2.51
CA VAL A 888 13.16 11.44 -1.96
C VAL A 888 13.65 10.85 -0.63
N ALA A 889 12.76 10.35 0.23
CA ALA A 889 13.15 9.67 1.48
C ALA A 889 13.98 8.39 1.25
N ASN A 890 13.73 7.66 0.15
CA ASN A 890 14.52 6.48 -0.25
C ASN A 890 15.88 6.83 -0.91
N ASN A 891 16.21 8.11 -1.10
CA ASN A 891 17.52 8.55 -1.57
C ASN A 891 18.41 8.87 -0.35
N ILE A 892 19.63 8.32 -0.26
CA ILE A 892 20.55 8.57 0.86
C ILE A 892 20.86 10.06 1.09
N VAL A 893 20.80 10.91 0.05
CA VAL A 893 20.94 12.38 0.17
C VAL A 893 19.60 13.04 0.54
N GLY A 894 18.48 12.45 0.11
CA GLY A 894 17.12 12.97 0.34
C GLY A 894 16.47 12.53 1.66
N GLN A 895 16.97 11.47 2.31
CA GLN A 895 16.44 10.94 3.57
C GLN A 895 16.41 11.98 4.71
N PRO A 896 17.53 12.68 5.05
CA PRO A 896 17.47 13.76 6.04
C PRO A 896 16.64 14.94 5.54
N LEU A 897 16.81 15.34 4.26
CA LEU A 897 16.09 16.48 3.66
C LEU A 897 14.57 16.31 3.73
N THR A 898 14.05 15.09 3.58
CA THR A 898 12.60 14.83 3.62
C THR A 898 12.05 14.99 5.04
N PHE A 899 12.79 14.54 6.05
CA PHE A 899 12.40 14.71 7.46
C PHE A 899 12.50 16.17 7.90
N ASP A 900 13.57 16.87 7.53
CA ASP A 900 13.71 18.31 7.81
C ASP A 900 12.67 19.15 7.08
N TYR A 901 12.38 18.87 5.80
CA TYR A 901 11.31 19.56 5.08
C TYR A 901 9.96 19.29 5.74
N PHE A 902 9.65 18.03 6.06
CA PHE A 902 8.43 17.64 6.76
C PHE A 902 8.22 18.40 8.08
N ARG A 903 9.23 18.40 8.96
CA ARG A 903 9.22 19.15 10.23
C ARG A 903 9.02 20.64 10.01
N ASN A 904 9.84 21.25 9.14
CA ASN A 904 9.87 22.71 8.95
C ASN A 904 8.69 23.27 8.12
N LYS A 905 7.85 22.40 7.53
CA LYS A 905 6.70 22.78 6.69
C LYS A 905 5.37 22.18 7.16
N TRP A 906 5.32 21.57 8.34
CA TRP A 906 4.16 20.84 8.86
C TRP A 906 2.81 21.57 8.72
N THR A 907 2.75 22.86 9.05
CA THR A 907 1.55 23.70 8.88
C THR A 907 1.08 23.75 7.42
N HIS A 908 1.99 24.04 6.48
CA HIS A 908 1.69 24.07 5.04
C HIS A 908 1.25 22.69 4.53
N LEU A 909 1.85 21.61 5.01
CA LEU A 909 1.44 20.25 4.66
C LEU A 909 0.00 19.95 5.13
N ARG A 910 -0.36 20.36 6.35
CA ARG A 910 -1.73 20.23 6.88
C ARG A 910 -2.74 21.09 6.13
N GLU A 911 -2.39 22.33 5.80
CA GLU A 911 -3.25 23.22 5.01
C GLU A 911 -3.47 22.70 3.59
N TYR A 912 -2.41 22.25 2.91
CA TYR A 912 -2.48 21.73 1.55
C TYR A 912 -3.27 20.41 1.45
N PHE A 913 -3.05 19.47 2.37
CA PHE A 913 -3.75 18.17 2.36
C PHE A 913 -5.09 18.17 3.11
N GLY A 914 -5.39 19.20 3.89
CA GLY A 914 -6.64 19.32 4.65
C GLY A 914 -6.86 18.13 5.58
N THR A 915 -8.04 17.50 5.48
CA THR A 915 -8.41 16.33 6.28
C THR A 915 -7.93 14.99 5.71
N SER A 916 -7.04 14.98 4.71
CA SER A 916 -6.50 13.75 4.10
C SER A 916 -5.45 13.06 4.97
N LEU A 917 -5.90 12.47 6.08
CA LEU A 917 -5.06 11.84 7.11
C LEU A 917 -4.17 10.70 6.55
N SER A 918 -4.68 9.90 5.61
CA SER A 918 -3.93 8.81 4.95
C SER A 918 -2.70 9.31 4.17
N THR A 919 -2.81 10.48 3.54
CA THR A 919 -1.72 11.15 2.83
C THR A 919 -0.60 11.55 3.79
N VAL A 920 -0.96 12.21 4.90
CA VAL A 920 -0.02 12.62 5.94
C VAL A 920 0.67 11.41 6.59
N ASN A 921 -0.10 10.38 6.96
CA ASN A 921 0.43 9.13 7.52
C ASN A 921 1.48 8.48 6.60
N THR A 922 1.27 8.51 5.28
CA THR A 922 2.21 7.97 4.29
C THR A 922 3.51 8.79 4.22
N ILE A 923 3.42 10.12 4.32
CA ILE A 923 4.59 11.00 4.36
C ILE A 923 5.41 10.74 5.64
N VAL A 924 4.76 10.65 6.81
CA VAL A 924 5.42 10.36 8.10
C VAL A 924 6.15 9.00 8.05
N LYS A 925 5.48 7.93 7.60
CA LYS A 925 6.09 6.58 7.46
C LYS A 925 7.30 6.59 6.52
N SER A 926 7.27 7.44 5.49
CA SER A 926 8.38 7.59 4.54
C SER A 926 9.56 8.34 5.14
N ALA A 927 9.34 9.55 5.66
CA ALA A 927 10.38 10.42 6.19
C ALA A 927 11.13 9.81 7.39
N THR A 928 10.44 9.04 8.23
CA THR A 928 11.00 8.41 9.44
C THR A 928 11.65 7.04 9.20
N ARG A 929 11.48 6.42 8.01
CA ARG A 929 11.94 5.04 7.71
C ARG A 929 13.40 4.79 8.08
N GLY A 930 14.28 5.73 7.72
CA GLY A 930 15.74 5.65 7.81
C GLY A 930 16.36 6.20 9.10
N ILE A 931 15.55 6.48 10.13
CA ILE A 931 16.03 6.89 11.45
C ILE A 931 16.72 5.69 12.11
N SER A 932 18.01 5.83 12.41
CA SER A 932 18.84 4.77 12.99
C SER A 932 19.85 5.25 14.04
N THR A 933 19.86 6.55 14.34
CA THR A 933 20.71 7.15 15.37
C THR A 933 19.91 7.73 16.54
N ARG A 934 20.54 7.79 17.73
CA ARG A 934 19.94 8.37 18.94
C ARG A 934 19.62 9.87 18.79
N TYR A 935 20.27 10.57 17.85
CA TYR A 935 20.00 11.98 17.54
C TYR A 935 18.73 12.14 16.69
N GLU A 936 18.65 11.45 15.54
CA GLU A 936 17.44 11.47 14.68
C GLU A 936 16.18 11.01 15.44
N MET A 937 16.31 10.03 16.35
CA MET A 937 15.22 9.58 17.20
C MET A 937 14.76 10.64 18.21
N LYS A 938 15.69 11.46 18.74
CA LYS A 938 15.36 12.57 19.64
C LYS A 938 14.55 13.63 18.91
N ASP A 939 14.98 14.03 17.72
CA ASP A 939 14.28 15.01 16.88
C ASP A 939 12.85 14.56 16.51
N LEU A 940 12.64 13.26 16.23
CA LEU A 940 11.29 12.71 16.04
C LEU A 940 10.43 12.78 17.30
N VAL A 941 10.99 12.45 18.47
CA VAL A 941 10.28 12.49 19.76
C VAL A 941 9.98 13.93 20.21
N GLU A 942 10.79 14.91 19.82
CA GLU A 942 10.53 16.33 20.09
C GLU A 942 9.44 16.88 19.15
N PHE A 943 9.55 16.69 17.83
CA PHE A 943 8.49 17.03 16.87
C PHE A 943 7.13 16.43 17.29
N ALA A 944 7.12 15.17 17.71
CA ALA A 944 5.89 14.50 18.14
C ALA A 944 5.24 15.19 19.35
N LYS A 945 6.04 15.66 20.33
CA LYS A 945 5.53 16.38 21.51
C LYS A 945 4.99 17.76 21.14
N GLU A 946 5.67 18.46 20.24
CA GLU A 946 5.30 19.80 19.79
C GLU A 946 3.96 19.81 19.04
N HIS A 947 3.61 18.73 18.34
CA HIS A 947 2.43 18.63 17.50
C HIS A 947 1.37 17.61 17.96
N LEU A 948 1.43 17.10 19.20
CA LEU A 948 0.55 16.03 19.73
C LEU A 948 -0.94 16.21 19.36
N ASP A 949 -1.51 17.37 19.68
CA ASP A 949 -2.93 17.66 19.45
C ASP A 949 -3.30 17.81 17.96
N GLU A 950 -2.30 17.90 17.07
CA GLU A 950 -2.46 18.09 15.63
C GLU A 950 -2.32 16.80 14.81
N LEU A 951 -1.76 15.74 15.39
CA LEU A 951 -1.42 14.50 14.69
C LEU A 951 -2.63 13.65 14.31
N GLY A 952 -3.69 13.63 15.14
CA GLY A 952 -4.84 12.75 14.92
C GLY A 952 -4.43 11.27 14.81
N THR A 953 -4.79 10.60 13.71
CA THR A 953 -4.40 9.20 13.44
C THR A 953 -2.91 9.03 13.10
N ALA A 954 -2.17 10.12 12.83
CA ALA A 954 -0.71 10.07 12.68
C ALA A 954 0.00 9.71 13.99
N THR A 955 -0.66 9.86 15.15
CA THR A 955 -0.10 9.53 16.48
C THR A 955 0.40 8.08 16.54
N ARG A 956 -0.42 7.11 16.13
CA ARG A 956 -0.03 5.69 16.09
C ARG A 956 1.08 5.42 15.06
N THR A 957 1.04 6.13 13.93
CA THR A 957 2.09 6.08 12.91
C THR A 957 3.44 6.58 13.44
N ILE A 958 3.45 7.63 14.26
CA ILE A 958 4.66 8.13 14.93
C ILE A 958 5.12 7.18 16.04
N GLN A 959 4.21 6.57 16.80
CA GLN A 959 4.55 5.54 17.78
C GLN A 959 5.27 4.34 17.11
N GLN A 960 4.75 3.86 15.97
CA GLN A 960 5.41 2.84 15.14
C GLN A 960 6.79 3.29 14.64
N ALA A 961 6.94 4.56 14.26
CA ALA A 961 8.21 5.13 13.84
C ALA A 961 9.25 5.20 14.99
N VAL A 962 8.82 5.53 16.22
CA VAL A 962 9.67 5.54 17.42
C VAL A 962 10.06 4.11 17.82
N GLU A 963 9.12 3.16 17.84
CA GLU A 963 9.41 1.73 18.09
C GLU A 963 10.46 1.19 17.10
N ARG A 964 10.30 1.51 15.81
CA ARG A 964 11.25 1.18 14.75
C ARG A 964 12.61 1.87 14.95
N ALA A 965 12.63 3.16 15.28
CA ALA A 965 13.87 3.91 15.52
C ALA A 965 14.68 3.33 16.67
N GLU A 966 14.05 3.03 17.82
CA GLU A 966 14.73 2.35 18.93
C GLU A 966 15.24 0.96 18.52
N SER A 967 14.45 0.20 17.75
CA SER A 967 14.81 -1.14 17.28
C SER A 967 16.03 -1.10 16.35
N ASN A 968 16.06 -0.15 15.42
CA ASN A 968 17.19 0.14 14.54
C ASN A 968 18.48 0.47 15.32
N ILE A 969 18.39 1.32 16.35
CA ILE A 969 19.53 1.67 17.21
C ILE A 969 20.05 0.43 17.95
N ARG A 970 19.17 -0.32 18.63
CA ARG A 970 19.54 -1.55 19.35
C ARG A 970 20.13 -2.62 18.44
N TRP A 971 19.65 -2.73 17.20
CA TRP A 971 20.18 -3.66 16.21
C TRP A 971 21.62 -3.31 15.81
N LEU A 972 21.94 -2.01 15.62
CA LEU A 972 23.31 -1.57 15.37
C LEU A 972 24.22 -1.83 16.57
N ASP A 973 23.79 -1.42 17.77
CA ASP A 973 24.54 -1.58 19.02
C ASP A 973 24.89 -3.07 19.29
N ASN A 974 24.01 -4.01 18.91
CA ASN A 974 24.20 -5.45 19.13
C ASN A 974 24.94 -6.20 18.01
N TYR A 975 24.66 -5.90 16.72
CA TYR A 975 25.04 -6.81 15.62
C TYR A 975 26.07 -6.23 14.64
N HIS A 976 26.32 -4.92 14.62
CA HIS A 976 27.19 -4.28 13.63
C HIS A 976 28.59 -4.91 13.58
N ALA A 977 29.20 -5.17 14.74
CA ALA A 977 30.53 -5.77 14.83
C ALA A 977 30.58 -7.19 14.22
N THR A 978 29.65 -8.07 14.59
CA THR A 978 29.56 -9.45 14.07
C THR A 978 29.38 -9.47 12.55
N ILE A 979 28.51 -8.59 12.04
CA ILE A 979 28.23 -8.45 10.60
C ILE A 979 29.47 -7.96 9.86
N ARG A 980 30.10 -6.88 10.34
CA ARG A 980 31.36 -6.33 9.80
C ARG A 980 32.46 -7.40 9.77
N ASP A 981 32.61 -8.18 10.83
CA ASP A 981 33.70 -9.14 10.98
C ASP A 981 33.46 -10.45 10.21
N TRP A 982 32.19 -10.81 9.92
CA TRP A 982 31.88 -11.84 8.91
C TRP A 982 32.15 -11.33 7.49
N LEU A 983 31.70 -10.11 7.15
CA LEU A 983 31.91 -9.51 5.83
C LEU A 983 33.40 -9.36 5.52
N GLN A 984 34.19 -8.83 6.45
CA GLN A 984 35.64 -8.65 6.30
C GLN A 984 36.39 -9.96 6.03
N ARG A 985 35.90 -11.11 6.53
CA ARG A 985 36.49 -12.43 6.24
C ARG A 985 36.07 -13.01 4.88
N ASN A 986 34.90 -12.65 4.38
CA ASN A 986 34.30 -13.24 3.16
C ASN A 986 34.39 -12.34 1.90
N THR A 987 34.95 -11.14 2.05
CA THR A 987 35.16 -10.11 1.00
C THR A 987 36.55 -9.48 1.04
N ALA A 988 37.54 -10.23 1.56
CA ALA A 988 38.96 -9.89 1.48
C ALA A 988 39.52 -10.14 0.07
#